data_AF-A0A369GQC2-F1
#
_entry.id   AF-A0A369GQC2-F1
#
_cell.length_a   1.000
_cell.length_b   1.000
_cell.length_c   1.000
_cell.angle_alpha   90.00
_cell.angle_beta   90.00
_cell.angle_gamma   90.00
#
_symmetry.space_group_name_H-M   'P 1'
#
loop_
_entity.id
_entity.type
_entity.pdbx_description
1 polymer ?
#
loop_
_entity_poly.entity_id
_entity_poly.type
_entity_poly.pdbx_seq_one_letter_code
_entity_poly.pdbx_strand_id
1 'polypeptide(L)'
;MGPAEPLPYSAAFSSAEEYVESLLSFARSNETFQILCGGVHILDFFTMEPGLFHTALPSDWHPFLLSCETMRLLDLLVRDDLDDLNLGDGVPQPPASLIRYIRTIRDLSLRRDFDIGDDKLPALPRSVAVGMKPKKMHEVTHFADYVQRLADEIQCEGGVSHVIDLGSGQNYLGRTLASDPYNRRVVAVEGRETNVAAAQGLDRLAGLAVKQKVMRNKKLWNKVLEVRGPDKANDPEALAEAIKQVAGTEAFDFRPVEQLESEFRDEDGRGHVQYVSGRLDSGHLNDVVAVIDGRKDEQKLGLMAVSIHSCGNLSHHGIRSLVLNRDMRAVAMIGCCYNLMTERLGPPSYKHPYLRPSLQAINGRVVAESAKRDPSGFPMSNKFCSYRGDGIRLNITARMMACQALPNWTRDESEAFFTRHFYRAVLQRIFLDRGVVSCVRHGQESSSSSSSPSESTPFNTSTNPVTIGSLGKRCYTSLRAYVRGAVEKLTIGGGEKQYASILGAKMDGLTDDEVDAYEAAYLARRRELCVVWSLMAFSAMAVESLIVTDRWMFLVEQKDVVERAWVEAVFDYRQSPRNLVVVGDHEYTLIYIPLPLYSQFLQPILRILLPQTQSLADGSDTLEGLTADSQQHAFLNISVTPLEVSVVAHSSWARKVIQPVIDALPRQLAGSVAVLGDAYMVLCIISADLDAAGRVIQLSSPLALAGVPIFFVTTYFSDFILFPKSERRKVIKALSDHGFELSEENQSSFVSKSPSSPPSNANELQVRTFDLLQKRSVAPYVDDDLRLVQCSGRDVSQLVSAYGSSRQQQRPHRRQSWIENVDSKLYTCIISALVSQPRFLSVTLAQDDPPSLLLDRKLLPLFGDSIVGDTDLSLVPIFLDLANLPSEVTGIVCGVAGRLVDEMHMTETSQLSYLSTARAGAVILAEEQATRALAILRPLLVRD
;
A
#
# COMPACT_ATOMS: atom_id res chain seq x y z
N MET A 1 -8.85 7.59 14.64
CA MET A 1 -8.09 6.38 14.27
C MET A 1 -8.89 5.65 13.19
N GLY A 2 -8.28 4.68 12.50
CA GLY A 2 -9.03 3.77 11.62
C GLY A 2 -10.12 2.96 12.36
N PRO A 3 -11.08 2.37 11.63
CA PRO A 3 -12.18 1.57 12.17
C PRO A 3 -11.70 0.32 12.91
N ALA A 4 -12.56 -0.22 13.78
CA ALA A 4 -12.28 -1.44 14.54
C ALA A 4 -12.21 -2.70 13.66
N GLU A 5 -13.06 -2.79 12.64
CA GLU A 5 -12.93 -3.78 11.56
C GLU A 5 -11.95 -3.23 10.49
N PRO A 6 -10.82 -3.89 10.17
CA PRO A 6 -9.86 -3.38 9.19
C PRO A 6 -10.33 -3.54 7.74
N LEU A 7 -11.41 -4.30 7.52
CA LEU A 7 -12.12 -4.46 6.24
C LEU A 7 -13.62 -4.40 6.54
N PRO A 8 -14.44 -3.69 5.74
CA PRO A 8 -15.88 -3.61 5.96
C PRO A 8 -16.58 -4.85 5.36
N TYR A 9 -16.36 -6.04 5.92
CA TYR A 9 -16.99 -7.30 5.48
C TYR A 9 -18.40 -7.48 6.07
N SER A 10 -19.18 -8.45 5.57
CA SER A 10 -20.50 -8.80 6.14
C SER A 10 -20.37 -9.39 7.55
N ALA A 11 -21.29 -9.06 8.46
CA ALA A 11 -21.35 -9.63 9.81
C ALA A 11 -21.60 -11.16 9.85
N ALA A 12 -21.71 -11.81 8.67
CA ALA A 12 -21.62 -13.25 8.49
C ALA A 12 -20.22 -13.84 8.77
N PHE A 13 -19.17 -13.01 8.88
CA PHE A 13 -17.80 -13.44 9.18
C PHE A 13 -17.33 -12.91 10.55
N SER A 14 -16.53 -13.71 11.25
CA SER A 14 -16.00 -13.39 12.58
C SER A 14 -14.65 -12.67 12.58
N SER A 15 -13.88 -12.78 11.48
CA SER A 15 -12.61 -12.06 11.31
C SER A 15 -12.29 -11.74 9.84
N ALA A 16 -11.32 -10.85 9.63
CA ALA A 16 -10.84 -10.52 8.30
C ALA A 16 -10.18 -11.72 7.60
N GLU A 17 -9.54 -12.62 8.34
CA GLU A 17 -8.89 -13.83 7.85
C GLU A 17 -9.91 -14.84 7.33
N GLU A 18 -11.01 -15.03 8.06
CA GLU A 18 -12.14 -15.88 7.66
C GLU A 18 -12.82 -15.32 6.40
N TYR A 19 -13.08 -14.00 6.36
CA TYR A 19 -13.60 -13.32 5.18
C TYR A 19 -12.67 -13.50 3.97
N VAL A 20 -11.36 -13.28 4.13
CA VAL A 20 -10.36 -13.43 3.06
C VAL A 20 -10.31 -14.86 2.55
N GLU A 21 -10.24 -15.87 3.42
CA GLU A 21 -10.22 -17.27 2.97
C GLU A 21 -11.53 -17.67 2.28
N SER A 22 -12.68 -17.21 2.80
CA SER A 22 -13.98 -17.42 2.17
C SER A 22 -14.06 -16.81 0.77
N LEU A 23 -13.59 -15.58 0.60
CA LEU A 23 -13.54 -14.86 -0.67
C LEU A 23 -12.60 -15.54 -1.68
N LEU A 24 -11.39 -15.92 -1.26
CA LEU A 24 -10.41 -16.62 -2.10
C LEU A 24 -10.89 -18.03 -2.49
N SER A 25 -11.46 -18.77 -1.53
CA SER A 25 -12.01 -20.12 -1.74
C SER A 25 -13.20 -20.08 -2.68
N PHE A 26 -14.14 -19.14 -2.49
CA PHE A 26 -15.28 -18.92 -3.40
C PHE A 26 -14.80 -18.60 -4.81
N ALA A 27 -13.89 -17.62 -4.96
CA ALA A 27 -13.36 -17.24 -6.27
C ALA A 27 -12.68 -18.40 -7.01
N ARG A 28 -11.97 -19.29 -6.29
CA ARG A 28 -11.26 -20.44 -6.87
C ARG A 28 -12.13 -21.68 -7.11
N SER A 29 -13.29 -21.79 -6.45
CA SER A 29 -14.15 -23.00 -6.49
C SER A 29 -15.56 -22.83 -7.05
N ASN A 30 -16.14 -21.62 -7.05
CA ASN A 30 -17.50 -21.40 -7.53
C ASN A 30 -17.55 -21.27 -9.06
N GLU A 31 -18.06 -22.31 -9.72
CA GLU A 31 -18.20 -22.41 -11.17
C GLU A 31 -19.05 -21.29 -11.79
N THR A 32 -20.21 -20.99 -11.21
CA THR A 32 -21.12 -19.95 -11.72
C THR A 32 -20.48 -18.55 -11.68
N PHE A 33 -19.75 -18.24 -10.60
CA PHE A 33 -18.94 -17.03 -10.50
C PHE A 33 -17.81 -17.00 -11.55
N GLN A 34 -17.07 -18.10 -11.72
CA GLN A 34 -16.00 -18.19 -12.74
C GLN A 34 -16.50 -18.06 -14.18
N ILE A 35 -17.72 -18.52 -14.45
CA ILE A 35 -18.38 -18.33 -15.73
C ILE A 35 -18.80 -16.86 -15.91
N LEU A 36 -19.55 -16.29 -14.96
CA LEU A 36 -20.06 -14.91 -15.05
C LEU A 36 -18.93 -13.87 -15.05
N CYS A 37 -17.88 -14.08 -14.26
CA CYS A 37 -16.72 -13.20 -14.12
C CYS A 37 -15.49 -13.72 -14.89
N GLY A 38 -15.65 -14.56 -15.92
CA GLY A 38 -14.51 -15.06 -16.71
C GLY A 38 -14.87 -15.69 -18.07
N GLY A 39 -15.88 -16.55 -18.10
CA GLY A 39 -16.30 -17.31 -19.28
C GLY A 39 -17.33 -16.63 -20.19
N VAL A 40 -18.10 -15.66 -19.71
CA VAL A 40 -19.08 -14.92 -20.52
C VAL A 40 -18.41 -13.80 -21.33
N HIS A 41 -18.73 -13.71 -22.62
CA HIS A 41 -18.32 -12.60 -23.49
C HIS A 41 -19.50 -12.14 -24.34
N ILE A 42 -19.93 -10.90 -24.17
CA ILE A 42 -21.23 -10.40 -24.64
C ILE A 42 -21.35 -10.32 -26.17
N LEU A 43 -20.24 -10.30 -26.90
CA LEU A 43 -20.26 -10.31 -28.37
C LEU A 43 -20.73 -11.68 -28.90
N ASP A 44 -20.42 -12.75 -28.18
CA ASP A 44 -20.68 -14.14 -28.61
C ASP A 44 -22.05 -14.67 -28.15
N PHE A 45 -22.92 -13.80 -27.63
CA PHE A 45 -24.17 -14.21 -27.00
C PHE A 45 -25.13 -14.96 -27.94
N PHE A 46 -25.14 -14.56 -29.23
CA PHE A 46 -25.98 -15.14 -30.29
C PHE A 46 -25.18 -15.91 -31.35
N THR A 47 -23.85 -16.09 -31.17
CA THR A 47 -22.99 -16.72 -32.19
C THR A 47 -22.95 -18.25 -32.10
N MET A 48 -23.54 -18.85 -31.05
CA MET A 48 -23.56 -20.28 -30.80
C MET A 48 -24.91 -20.78 -30.29
N GLU A 49 -25.23 -22.05 -30.57
CA GLU A 49 -26.34 -22.78 -29.97
C GLU A 49 -25.86 -24.08 -29.31
N PRO A 50 -26.43 -24.51 -28.16
CA PRO A 50 -27.44 -23.78 -27.38
C PRO A 50 -26.89 -22.48 -26.80
N GLY A 51 -27.75 -21.46 -26.75
CA GLY A 51 -27.40 -20.09 -26.36
C GLY A 51 -26.63 -19.95 -25.04
N LEU A 52 -25.81 -18.89 -24.96
CA LEU A 52 -24.90 -18.64 -23.84
C LEU A 52 -25.61 -18.60 -22.47
N PHE A 53 -26.86 -18.14 -22.39
CA PHE A 53 -27.70 -18.20 -21.19
C PHE A 53 -27.85 -19.62 -20.63
N HIS A 54 -28.22 -20.58 -21.48
CA HIS A 54 -28.49 -21.95 -21.04
C HIS A 54 -27.24 -22.72 -20.64
N THR A 55 -26.07 -22.31 -21.15
CA THR A 55 -24.77 -22.92 -20.81
C THR A 55 -24.10 -22.22 -19.62
N ALA A 56 -24.41 -20.94 -19.36
CA ALA A 56 -23.74 -20.13 -18.34
C ALA A 56 -24.44 -20.10 -16.97
N LEU A 57 -25.71 -20.51 -16.90
CA LEU A 57 -26.52 -20.44 -15.68
C LEU A 57 -27.08 -21.83 -15.31
N PRO A 58 -27.15 -22.18 -14.01
CA PRO A 58 -27.83 -23.40 -13.55
C PRO A 58 -29.25 -23.54 -14.11
N SER A 59 -29.62 -24.75 -14.53
CA SER A 59 -30.87 -25.01 -15.27
C SER A 59 -32.14 -24.83 -14.43
N ASP A 60 -32.05 -25.00 -13.11
CA ASP A 60 -33.12 -24.71 -12.16
C ASP A 60 -33.42 -23.20 -12.06
N TRP A 61 -32.46 -22.32 -12.40
CA TRP A 61 -32.69 -20.87 -12.44
C TRP A 61 -33.47 -20.41 -13.68
N HIS A 62 -33.42 -21.16 -14.79
CA HIS A 62 -33.95 -20.71 -16.08
C HIS A 62 -35.43 -20.33 -16.04
N PRO A 63 -36.36 -21.10 -15.42
CA PRO A 63 -37.79 -20.76 -15.40
C PRO A 63 -38.08 -19.44 -14.66
N PHE A 64 -37.47 -19.25 -13.49
CA PHE A 64 -37.61 -18.01 -12.73
C PHE A 64 -37.04 -16.82 -13.52
N LEU A 65 -35.79 -16.92 -13.97
CA LEU A 65 -35.08 -15.83 -14.64
C LEU A 65 -35.70 -15.43 -15.98
N LEU A 66 -36.31 -16.36 -16.72
CA LEU A 66 -37.04 -16.04 -17.95
C LEU A 66 -38.44 -15.45 -17.68
N SER A 67 -39.06 -15.74 -16.54
CA SER A 67 -40.34 -15.12 -16.15
C SER A 67 -40.20 -13.70 -15.60
N CYS A 68 -39.15 -13.44 -14.81
CA CYS A 68 -38.96 -12.21 -14.04
C CYS A 68 -38.71 -10.98 -14.95
N GLU A 69 -39.21 -9.81 -14.53
CA GLU A 69 -38.88 -8.54 -15.18
C GLU A 69 -37.47 -8.09 -14.80
N THR A 70 -36.72 -7.49 -15.74
CA THR A 70 -35.32 -7.12 -15.50
C THR A 70 -35.14 -6.19 -14.30
N MET A 71 -36.03 -5.22 -14.08
CA MET A 71 -35.95 -4.37 -12.89
C MET A 71 -36.24 -5.15 -11.61
N ARG A 72 -37.28 -6.00 -11.60
CA ARG A 72 -37.60 -6.84 -10.43
C ARG A 72 -36.47 -7.81 -10.09
N LEU A 73 -35.72 -8.30 -11.09
CA LEU A 73 -34.50 -9.07 -10.87
C LEU A 73 -33.39 -8.21 -10.24
N LEU A 74 -33.16 -6.99 -10.72
CA LEU A 74 -32.18 -6.08 -10.11
C LEU A 74 -32.53 -5.75 -8.65
N ASP A 75 -33.82 -5.57 -8.35
CA ASP A 75 -34.32 -5.36 -7.00
C ASP A 75 -34.02 -6.58 -6.11
N LEU A 76 -34.30 -7.81 -6.59
CA LEU A 76 -33.94 -9.06 -5.89
C LEU A 76 -32.43 -9.21 -5.65
N LEU A 77 -31.60 -8.83 -6.63
CA LEU A 77 -30.14 -8.96 -6.51
C LEU A 77 -29.57 -8.03 -5.44
N VAL A 78 -29.98 -6.76 -5.37
CA VAL A 78 -29.27 -5.72 -4.58
C VAL A 78 -30.13 -4.81 -3.69
N ARG A 79 -31.46 -5.01 -3.58
CA ARG A 79 -32.35 -4.13 -2.80
C ARG A 79 -33.29 -4.86 -1.84
N ASP A 80 -33.83 -6.01 -2.25
CA ASP A 80 -34.79 -6.77 -1.43
C ASP A 80 -34.13 -7.36 -0.18
N ASP A 81 -34.88 -7.46 0.91
CA ASP A 81 -34.60 -8.43 1.97
C ASP A 81 -34.79 -9.85 1.40
N LEU A 82 -33.88 -10.76 1.75
CA LEU A 82 -33.89 -12.15 1.26
C LEU A 82 -34.57 -13.12 2.24
N ASP A 83 -34.93 -12.65 3.43
CA ASP A 83 -35.69 -13.37 4.46
C ASP A 83 -37.19 -13.01 4.45
N ASP A 84 -37.56 -11.79 4.01
CA ASP A 84 -38.96 -11.35 3.79
C ASP A 84 -39.23 -10.97 2.31
N LEU A 85 -39.21 -11.98 1.43
CA LEU A 85 -39.32 -11.79 -0.02
C LEU A 85 -40.76 -11.61 -0.52
N ASN A 86 -41.19 -10.35 -0.68
CA ASN A 86 -42.39 -10.02 -1.45
C ASN A 86 -42.08 -9.74 -2.93
N LEU A 87 -42.46 -10.67 -3.82
CA LEU A 87 -42.20 -10.58 -5.26
C LEU A 87 -43.34 -9.95 -6.07
N GLY A 88 -44.52 -9.76 -5.46
CA GLY A 88 -45.75 -9.36 -6.14
C GLY A 88 -46.50 -10.51 -6.81
N ASP A 89 -47.78 -10.29 -7.13
CA ASP A 89 -48.66 -11.32 -7.70
C ASP A 89 -48.18 -11.84 -9.06
N GLY A 90 -48.18 -13.16 -9.22
CA GLY A 90 -47.90 -13.85 -10.49
C GLY A 90 -46.41 -14.08 -10.81
N VAL A 91 -45.48 -13.57 -10.02
CA VAL A 91 -44.05 -13.91 -10.14
C VAL A 91 -43.78 -15.25 -9.42
N PRO A 92 -43.19 -16.27 -10.07
CA PRO A 92 -42.85 -17.52 -9.41
C PRO A 92 -41.71 -17.30 -8.39
N GLN A 93 -41.66 -18.15 -7.35
CA GLN A 93 -40.61 -18.08 -6.34
C GLN A 93 -39.23 -18.46 -6.91
N PRO A 94 -38.14 -17.76 -6.55
CA PRO A 94 -36.79 -18.07 -7.01
C PRO A 94 -36.27 -19.38 -6.38
N PRO A 95 -35.44 -20.16 -7.10
CA PRO A 95 -34.80 -21.34 -6.55
C PRO A 95 -33.93 -21.03 -5.32
N ALA A 96 -33.93 -21.94 -4.34
CA ALA A 96 -33.09 -21.81 -3.15
C ALA A 96 -31.57 -21.79 -3.47
N SER A 97 -31.17 -22.36 -4.60
CA SER A 97 -29.81 -22.27 -5.17
C SER A 97 -29.45 -20.85 -5.60
N LEU A 98 -30.39 -20.14 -6.25
CA LEU A 98 -30.24 -18.75 -6.66
C LEU A 98 -30.22 -17.83 -5.43
N ILE A 99 -31.14 -17.99 -4.48
CA ILE A 99 -31.14 -17.20 -3.23
C ILE A 99 -29.84 -17.41 -2.45
N ARG A 100 -29.32 -18.64 -2.38
CA ARG A 100 -28.01 -18.92 -1.77
C ARG A 100 -26.87 -18.19 -2.49
N TYR A 101 -26.84 -18.22 -3.82
CA TYR A 101 -25.83 -17.50 -4.61
C TYR A 101 -25.91 -15.98 -4.39
N ILE A 102 -27.13 -15.42 -4.30
CA ILE A 102 -27.33 -14.00 -4.03
C ILE A 102 -26.82 -13.63 -2.63
N ARG A 103 -27.15 -14.42 -1.59
CA ARG A 103 -26.59 -14.22 -0.23
C ARG A 103 -25.06 -14.28 -0.26
N THR A 104 -24.46 -15.34 -0.79
CA THR A 104 -23.00 -15.49 -0.87
C THR A 104 -22.30 -14.33 -1.60
N ILE A 105 -22.87 -13.79 -2.70
CA ILE A 105 -22.29 -12.61 -3.36
C ILE A 105 -22.48 -11.33 -2.54
N ARG A 106 -23.62 -11.15 -1.85
CA ARG A 106 -23.84 -10.01 -0.94
C ARG A 106 -22.86 -10.06 0.24
N ASP A 107 -22.70 -11.22 0.88
CA ASP A 107 -21.79 -11.42 2.01
C ASP A 107 -20.32 -11.21 1.64
N LEU A 108 -19.90 -11.73 0.47
CA LEU A 108 -18.54 -11.57 -0.06
C LEU A 108 -18.28 -10.19 -0.70
N SER A 109 -19.28 -9.31 -0.74
CA SER A 109 -19.11 -7.93 -1.17
C SER A 109 -18.80 -7.03 0.02
N LEU A 110 -17.70 -6.29 -0.05
CA LEU A 110 -17.39 -5.27 0.96
C LEU A 110 -18.55 -4.26 1.09
N ARG A 111 -19.01 -4.04 2.34
CA ARG A 111 -20.00 -3.04 2.76
C ARG A 111 -19.55 -1.64 2.35
N ARG A 112 -20.52 -0.78 2.06
CA ARG A 112 -20.30 0.56 1.46
C ARG A 112 -21.19 1.64 2.05
N ASP A 113 -21.80 1.30 3.16
CA ASP A 113 -22.57 2.17 4.03
C ASP A 113 -21.66 3.31 4.47
N PHE A 114 -22.15 4.53 4.32
CA PHE A 114 -21.40 5.74 4.60
C PHE A 114 -22.26 6.64 5.48
N ASP A 115 -21.78 6.84 6.70
CA ASP A 115 -22.35 7.76 7.66
C ASP A 115 -21.34 8.88 7.92
N ILE A 116 -21.86 10.10 8.13
CA ILE A 116 -21.09 11.31 8.45
C ILE A 116 -21.21 11.60 9.96
N GLY A 117 -22.20 11.00 10.65
CA GLY A 117 -22.68 11.49 11.93
C GLY A 117 -23.41 12.83 11.79
N ASP A 118 -23.61 13.53 12.91
CA ASP A 118 -24.26 14.84 12.94
C ASP A 118 -23.35 16.01 12.47
N ASP A 119 -22.09 15.74 12.13
CA ASP A 119 -21.09 16.77 11.85
C ASP A 119 -21.27 17.44 10.47
N LYS A 120 -21.26 18.77 10.47
CA LYS A 120 -21.38 19.58 9.25
C LYS A 120 -20.02 19.86 8.61
N LEU A 121 -19.74 19.13 7.54
CA LEU A 121 -18.57 19.36 6.67
C LEU A 121 -18.45 20.81 6.15
N PRO A 122 -17.22 21.34 5.98
CA PRO A 122 -16.99 22.68 5.45
C PRO A 122 -17.61 22.90 4.06
N ALA A 123 -18.35 24.01 3.91
CA ALA A 123 -18.95 24.39 2.63
C ALA A 123 -17.90 25.02 1.69
N LEU A 124 -17.57 24.34 0.59
CA LEU A 124 -16.55 24.80 -0.36
C LEU A 124 -16.88 26.20 -0.93
N PRO A 125 -15.93 27.16 -0.89
CA PRO A 125 -16.11 28.46 -1.53
C PRO A 125 -16.40 28.34 -3.04
N ARG A 126 -17.27 29.19 -3.57
CA ARG A 126 -17.65 29.18 -5.00
C ARG A 126 -16.46 29.32 -5.96
N SER A 127 -15.37 29.95 -5.52
CA SER A 127 -14.10 30.11 -6.23
C SER A 127 -13.28 28.82 -6.30
N VAL A 128 -13.39 27.94 -5.30
CA VAL A 128 -12.73 26.62 -5.23
C VAL A 128 -13.53 25.59 -6.03
N ALA A 129 -14.85 25.61 -5.90
CA ALA A 129 -15.78 24.67 -6.54
C ALA A 129 -16.00 24.89 -8.06
N VAL A 130 -15.35 25.87 -8.68
CA VAL A 130 -15.51 26.18 -10.13
C VAL A 130 -15.18 24.95 -10.98
N GLY A 131 -16.12 24.55 -11.85
CA GLY A 131 -15.96 23.40 -12.75
C GLY A 131 -16.40 22.05 -12.17
N MET A 132 -16.58 21.95 -10.85
CA MET A 132 -17.07 20.72 -10.22
C MET A 132 -18.55 20.48 -10.53
N LYS A 133 -18.90 19.25 -10.93
CA LYS A 133 -20.28 18.75 -10.96
C LYS A 133 -20.69 18.29 -9.55
N PRO A 134 -22.00 18.13 -9.21
CA PRO A 134 -22.45 17.69 -7.89
C PRO A 134 -21.70 16.47 -7.33
N LYS A 135 -21.59 15.38 -8.11
CA LYS A 135 -20.77 14.22 -7.77
C LYS A 135 -19.30 14.56 -7.44
N LYS A 136 -18.66 15.47 -8.18
CA LYS A 136 -17.26 15.85 -7.95
C LYS A 136 -17.11 16.76 -6.73
N MET A 137 -18.07 17.64 -6.45
CA MET A 137 -18.12 18.39 -5.19
C MET A 137 -18.25 17.41 -4.02
N HIS A 138 -19.19 16.46 -4.10
CA HIS A 138 -19.37 15.41 -3.10
C HIS A 138 -18.07 14.64 -2.81
N GLU A 139 -17.42 14.09 -3.84
CA GLU A 139 -16.14 13.38 -3.67
C GLU A 139 -15.04 14.26 -3.06
N VAL A 140 -14.94 15.52 -3.47
CA VAL A 140 -13.85 16.41 -3.05
C VAL A 140 -14.05 16.94 -1.64
N THR A 141 -15.27 17.31 -1.24
CA THR A 141 -15.54 17.79 0.13
C THR A 141 -15.25 16.71 1.16
N HIS A 142 -15.82 15.52 0.99
CA HIS A 142 -15.68 14.42 1.97
C HIS A 142 -14.23 13.90 2.02
N PHE A 143 -13.53 13.81 0.87
CA PHE A 143 -12.15 13.31 0.89
C PHE A 143 -11.13 14.36 1.36
N ALA A 144 -11.37 15.65 1.15
CA ALA A 144 -10.52 16.69 1.73
C ALA A 144 -10.61 16.70 3.27
N ASP A 145 -11.82 16.56 3.82
CA ASP A 145 -12.05 16.39 5.26
C ASP A 145 -11.43 15.10 5.80
N TYR A 146 -11.62 13.98 5.10
CA TYR A 146 -11.01 12.69 5.46
C TYR A 146 -9.47 12.77 5.51
N VAL A 147 -8.85 13.34 4.47
CA VAL A 147 -7.40 13.54 4.40
C VAL A 147 -6.92 14.53 5.46
N GLN A 148 -7.69 15.57 5.79
CA GLN A 148 -7.38 16.48 6.89
C GLN A 148 -7.32 15.73 8.23
N ARG A 149 -8.38 15.00 8.58
CA ARG A 149 -8.45 14.25 9.85
C ARG A 149 -7.34 13.20 9.94
N LEU A 150 -7.13 12.40 8.89
CA LEU A 150 -6.05 11.41 8.86
C LEU A 150 -4.66 12.08 8.97
N ALA A 151 -4.44 13.25 8.36
CA ALA A 151 -3.20 14.00 8.49
C ALA A 151 -2.98 14.62 9.88
N ASP A 152 -4.04 14.91 10.65
CA ASP A 152 -3.97 15.39 12.04
C ASP A 152 -3.83 14.25 13.06
N GLU A 153 -4.32 13.04 12.74
CA GLU A 153 -4.16 11.85 13.56
C GLU A 153 -2.75 11.25 13.53
N ILE A 154 -1.96 11.54 12.50
CA ILE A 154 -0.57 11.07 12.35
C ILE A 154 0.36 11.91 13.25
N GLN A 155 0.37 11.57 14.54
CA GLN A 155 1.13 12.23 15.61
C GLN A 155 2.63 11.88 15.61
N CYS A 156 3.27 12.05 14.45
CA CYS A 156 4.69 11.75 14.24
C CYS A 156 5.57 13.02 14.27
N GLU A 157 6.88 12.85 14.52
CA GLU A 157 7.85 13.94 14.39
C GLU A 157 7.82 14.53 12.95
N GLY A 158 7.40 15.79 12.83
CA GLY A 158 7.21 16.52 11.56
C GLY A 158 5.79 16.42 10.94
N GLY A 159 4.91 15.57 11.44
CA GLY A 159 3.53 15.40 10.97
C GLY A 159 3.42 15.05 9.47
N VAL A 160 2.27 15.38 8.87
CA VAL A 160 2.11 15.44 7.40
C VAL A 160 2.38 16.87 6.92
N SER A 161 3.60 17.12 6.48
CA SER A 161 4.05 18.40 5.91
C SER A 161 3.49 18.68 4.51
N HIS A 162 3.32 17.64 3.68
CA HIS A 162 2.86 17.75 2.30
C HIS A 162 1.95 16.58 1.91
N VAL A 163 0.87 16.89 1.22
CA VAL A 163 -0.03 15.90 0.60
C VAL A 163 0.32 15.75 -0.89
N ILE A 164 0.43 14.52 -1.40
CA ILE A 164 0.77 14.23 -2.80
C ILE A 164 -0.49 13.69 -3.51
N ASP A 165 -1.12 14.51 -4.36
CA ASP A 165 -2.34 14.15 -5.10
C ASP A 165 -1.94 13.41 -6.40
N LEU A 166 -1.98 12.07 -6.36
CA LEU A 166 -1.53 11.18 -7.41
C LEU A 166 -2.60 11.01 -8.50
N GLY A 167 -2.34 11.53 -9.70
CA GLY A 167 -3.32 11.56 -10.79
C GLY A 167 -4.33 12.69 -10.64
N SER A 168 -3.89 13.80 -10.04
CA SER A 168 -4.69 14.98 -9.69
C SER A 168 -5.56 15.56 -10.83
N GLY A 169 -5.17 15.37 -12.10
CA GLY A 169 -5.92 15.83 -13.26
C GLY A 169 -6.13 17.34 -13.26
N GLN A 170 -7.37 17.79 -13.04
CA GLN A 170 -7.71 19.21 -12.91
C GLN A 170 -7.52 19.76 -11.47
N ASN A 171 -6.83 19.00 -10.62
CA ASN A 171 -6.44 19.32 -9.24
C ASN A 171 -7.61 19.82 -8.37
N TYR A 172 -8.76 19.15 -8.43
CA TYR A 172 -9.92 19.53 -7.62
C TYR A 172 -9.73 19.23 -6.13
N LEU A 173 -9.06 18.12 -5.79
CA LEU A 173 -8.74 17.77 -4.42
C LEU A 173 -7.64 18.69 -3.88
N GLY A 174 -6.47 18.74 -4.53
CA GLY A 174 -5.36 19.55 -4.03
C GLY A 174 -5.66 21.05 -3.94
N ARG A 175 -6.42 21.63 -4.87
CA ARG A 175 -6.93 23.02 -4.73
C ARG A 175 -7.81 23.20 -3.50
N THR A 176 -8.60 22.18 -3.14
CA THR A 176 -9.47 22.22 -1.96
C THR A 176 -8.65 22.10 -0.68
N LEU A 177 -7.75 21.12 -0.60
CA LEU A 177 -6.82 20.94 0.53
C LEU A 177 -5.90 22.14 0.74
N ALA A 178 -5.48 22.83 -0.33
CA ALA A 178 -4.68 24.06 -0.25
C ALA A 178 -5.51 25.33 0.02
N SER A 179 -6.84 25.24 0.03
CA SER A 179 -7.73 26.36 0.35
C SER A 179 -8.17 26.32 1.81
N ASP A 180 -8.74 27.44 2.27
CA ASP A 180 -9.45 27.51 3.54
C ASP A 180 -10.65 26.51 3.57
N PRO A 181 -10.86 25.75 4.66
CA PRO A 181 -10.16 25.82 5.96
C PRO A 181 -8.87 25.00 6.06
N TYR A 182 -8.63 24.06 5.13
CA TYR A 182 -7.61 23.01 5.27
C TYR A 182 -6.15 23.51 5.16
N ASN A 183 -5.90 24.50 4.30
CA ASN A 183 -4.63 25.24 4.19
C ASN A 183 -3.34 24.36 4.11
N ARG A 184 -3.42 23.15 3.54
CA ARG A 184 -2.28 22.22 3.38
C ARG A 184 -1.35 22.60 2.23
N ARG A 185 -0.09 22.18 2.31
CA ARG A 185 0.83 22.15 1.16
C ARG A 185 0.55 20.89 0.32
N VAL A 186 0.27 21.06 -0.97
CA VAL A 186 -0.11 19.97 -1.87
C VAL A 186 0.80 19.91 -3.09
N VAL A 187 1.22 18.70 -3.46
CA VAL A 187 2.01 18.38 -4.65
C VAL A 187 1.12 17.58 -5.61
N ALA A 188 0.60 18.25 -6.63
CA ALA A 188 -0.27 17.70 -7.64
C ALA A 188 0.56 16.99 -8.72
N VAL A 189 0.53 15.66 -8.73
CA VAL A 189 1.24 14.83 -9.72
C VAL A 189 0.27 14.47 -10.85
N GLU A 190 0.63 14.77 -12.09
CA GLU A 190 -0.22 14.54 -13.26
C GLU A 190 0.62 14.26 -14.52
N GLY A 191 0.24 13.22 -15.27
CA GLY A 191 0.95 12.77 -16.47
C GLY A 191 0.51 13.42 -17.79
N ARG A 192 -0.29 14.50 -17.74
CA ARG A 192 -0.79 15.22 -18.93
C ARG A 192 -0.74 16.73 -18.71
N GLU A 193 0.12 17.40 -19.48
CA GLU A 193 0.29 18.86 -19.46
C GLU A 193 -1.04 19.63 -19.67
N THR A 194 -1.94 19.09 -20.51
CA THR A 194 -3.26 19.70 -20.76
C THR A 194 -4.19 19.67 -19.55
N ASN A 195 -4.02 18.71 -18.64
CA ASN A 195 -4.72 18.68 -17.36
C ASN A 195 -4.11 19.71 -16.40
N VAL A 196 -2.78 19.76 -16.30
CA VAL A 196 -2.03 20.74 -15.47
C VAL A 196 -2.36 22.19 -15.86
N ALA A 197 -2.32 22.52 -17.15
CA ALA A 197 -2.64 23.87 -17.64
C ALA A 197 -4.10 24.29 -17.34
N ALA A 198 -5.04 23.34 -17.42
CA ALA A 198 -6.43 23.58 -17.02
C ALA A 198 -6.56 23.80 -15.50
N ALA A 199 -5.81 23.04 -14.70
CA ALA A 199 -5.79 23.15 -13.25
C ALA A 199 -5.24 24.52 -12.78
N GLN A 200 -4.10 24.96 -13.34
CA GLN A 200 -3.54 26.31 -13.12
C GLN A 200 -4.49 27.44 -13.61
N GLY A 201 -5.37 27.16 -14.57
CA GLY A 201 -6.47 28.03 -14.94
C GLY A 201 -7.47 28.26 -13.80
N LEU A 202 -7.82 27.21 -13.07
CA LEU A 202 -8.77 27.23 -11.96
C LEU A 202 -8.15 27.73 -10.64
N ASP A 203 -6.86 27.45 -10.39
CA ASP A 203 -6.16 27.91 -9.16
C ASP A 203 -6.10 29.44 -9.08
N ARG A 204 -6.00 30.12 -10.23
CA ARG A 204 -6.09 31.59 -10.35
C ARG A 204 -7.50 32.13 -10.04
N LEU A 205 -8.54 31.30 -10.11
CA LEU A 205 -9.91 31.66 -9.70
C LEU A 205 -10.14 31.40 -8.20
N ALA A 206 -9.48 30.38 -7.64
CA ALA A 206 -9.46 30.12 -6.19
C ALA A 206 -8.62 31.16 -5.41
N GLY A 207 -7.63 31.78 -6.06
CA GLY A 207 -6.76 32.80 -5.47
C GLY A 207 -5.39 32.28 -5.00
N LEU A 208 -5.10 31.00 -5.21
CA LEU A 208 -3.83 30.34 -4.85
C LEU A 208 -2.66 30.80 -5.74
N ALA A 209 -2.97 31.19 -6.98
CA ALA A 209 -2.00 31.63 -7.98
C ALA A 209 -2.25 33.08 -8.43
N VAL A 210 -1.20 33.90 -8.43
CA VAL A 210 -1.23 35.30 -8.87
C VAL A 210 -1.03 35.37 -10.38
N LYS A 211 -1.86 36.18 -11.03
CA LYS A 211 -1.71 36.51 -12.45
C LYS A 211 -0.63 37.58 -12.63
N GLN A 212 0.48 37.21 -13.28
CA GLN A 212 1.54 38.14 -13.67
C GLN A 212 0.97 39.37 -14.41
N LYS A 213 1.30 40.58 -13.94
CA LYS A 213 0.76 41.85 -14.45
C LYS A 213 1.48 42.33 -15.72
N VAL A 214 1.31 41.59 -16.82
CA VAL A 214 1.90 41.97 -18.13
C VAL A 214 1.23 43.22 -18.70
N MET A 215 2.00 44.28 -18.93
CA MET A 215 1.54 45.50 -19.63
C MET A 215 1.43 45.25 -21.14
N ARG A 216 0.20 44.98 -21.61
CA ARG A 216 -0.06 44.69 -23.03
C ARG A 216 -0.39 45.94 -23.83
N ASN A 217 0.55 46.41 -24.66
CA ASN A 217 0.34 47.54 -25.55
C ASN A 217 -0.49 47.14 -26.79
N LYS A 218 -1.81 47.36 -26.72
CA LYS A 218 -2.76 47.04 -27.80
C LYS A 218 -2.42 47.72 -29.14
N LYS A 219 -1.74 48.89 -29.14
CA LYS A 219 -1.33 49.56 -30.39
C LYS A 219 -0.14 48.86 -31.07
N LEU A 220 0.79 48.27 -30.31
CA LEU A 220 1.84 47.43 -30.90
C LEU A 220 1.27 46.11 -31.42
N TRP A 221 0.39 45.44 -30.66
CA TRP A 221 -0.17 44.16 -31.08
C TRP A 221 -0.96 44.24 -32.40
N ASN A 222 -1.73 45.32 -32.61
CA ASN A 222 -2.38 45.56 -33.90
C ASN A 222 -1.34 45.69 -35.04
N LYS A 223 -0.23 46.40 -34.83
CA LYS A 223 0.86 46.51 -35.81
C LYS A 223 1.56 45.18 -36.07
N VAL A 224 1.73 44.32 -35.06
CA VAL A 224 2.26 42.95 -35.24
C VAL A 224 1.34 42.14 -36.17
N LEU A 225 0.03 42.24 -35.99
CA LEU A 225 -0.95 41.58 -36.86
C LEU A 225 -0.97 42.15 -38.28
N GLU A 226 -0.84 43.48 -38.44
CA GLU A 226 -0.70 44.16 -39.73
C GLU A 226 0.57 43.70 -40.48
N VAL A 227 1.71 43.60 -39.78
CA VAL A 227 3.01 43.18 -40.35
C VAL A 227 3.04 41.68 -40.67
N ARG A 228 2.42 40.83 -39.85
CA ARG A 228 2.29 39.38 -40.14
C ARG A 228 1.39 39.11 -41.35
N GLY A 229 0.36 39.95 -41.54
CA GLY A 229 -0.67 39.78 -42.56
C GLY A 229 -1.73 38.72 -42.21
N PRO A 230 -2.88 38.71 -42.92
CA PRO A 230 -3.97 37.79 -42.66
C PRO A 230 -3.66 36.34 -43.08
N ASP A 231 -2.93 36.16 -44.18
CA ASP A 231 -2.72 34.85 -44.81
C ASP A 231 -1.80 33.92 -43.99
N LYS A 232 -1.01 34.51 -43.07
CA LYS A 232 -0.08 33.82 -42.16
C LYS A 232 -0.66 33.66 -40.75
N ALA A 233 -1.99 33.56 -40.62
CA ALA A 233 -2.68 33.55 -39.33
C ALA A 233 -2.24 32.41 -38.38
N ASN A 234 -1.86 31.26 -38.92
CA ASN A 234 -1.48 30.04 -38.19
C ASN A 234 0.04 29.77 -38.19
N ASP A 235 0.85 30.69 -38.70
CA ASP A 235 2.31 30.56 -38.78
C ASP A 235 2.97 31.14 -37.52
N PRO A 236 3.65 30.32 -36.68
CA PRO A 236 4.29 30.79 -35.46
C PRO A 236 5.63 31.50 -35.71
N GLU A 237 6.37 31.15 -36.77
CA GLU A 237 7.64 31.80 -37.11
C GLU A 237 7.40 33.19 -37.68
N ALA A 238 6.42 33.34 -38.57
CA ALA A 238 5.99 34.65 -39.06
C ALA A 238 5.43 35.56 -37.95
N LEU A 239 4.84 34.98 -36.89
CA LEU A 239 4.44 35.74 -35.71
C LEU A 239 5.65 36.20 -34.89
N ALA A 240 6.65 35.33 -34.68
CA ALA A 240 7.85 35.67 -33.93
C ALA A 240 8.67 36.79 -34.61
N GLU A 241 8.89 36.70 -35.93
CA GLU A 241 9.63 37.72 -36.67
C GLU A 241 8.84 39.04 -36.75
N ALA A 242 7.51 39.00 -36.88
CA ALA A 242 6.66 40.20 -36.83
C ALA A 242 6.69 40.90 -35.45
N ILE A 243 6.73 40.15 -34.35
CA ILE A 243 6.92 40.70 -32.99
C ILE A 243 8.26 41.42 -32.91
N LYS A 244 9.35 40.74 -33.28
CA LYS A 244 10.72 41.25 -33.28
C LYS A 244 10.88 42.50 -34.17
N GLN A 245 10.22 42.55 -35.32
CA GLN A 245 10.23 43.71 -36.24
C GLN A 245 9.47 44.93 -35.68
N VAL A 246 8.40 44.72 -34.91
CA VAL A 246 7.51 45.81 -34.43
C VAL A 246 7.85 46.28 -33.00
N ALA A 247 8.39 45.40 -32.15
CA ALA A 247 8.76 45.70 -30.77
C ALA A 247 10.29 45.87 -30.56
N GLY A 248 11.11 45.43 -31.51
CA GLY A 248 12.57 45.47 -31.37
C GLY A 248 13.07 44.57 -30.23
N THR A 249 14.00 45.09 -29.43
CA THR A 249 14.58 44.42 -28.26
C THR A 249 13.97 44.88 -26.93
N GLU A 250 12.92 45.71 -26.93
CA GLU A 250 12.21 46.08 -25.69
C GLU A 250 11.31 44.94 -25.22
N ALA A 251 11.40 44.59 -23.93
CA ALA A 251 10.84 43.37 -23.35
C ALA A 251 9.31 43.44 -23.08
N PHE A 252 8.51 43.61 -24.15
CA PHE A 252 7.06 43.45 -24.09
C PHE A 252 6.63 42.00 -24.33
N ASP A 253 6.01 41.37 -23.34
CA ASP A 253 5.54 39.99 -23.45
C ASP A 253 4.19 39.91 -24.19
N PHE A 254 4.23 39.32 -25.39
CA PHE A 254 3.06 39.09 -26.25
C PHE A 254 2.50 37.66 -26.17
N ARG A 255 3.01 36.80 -25.28
CA ARG A 255 2.52 35.42 -25.11
C ARG A 255 1.04 35.39 -24.71
N PRO A 256 0.27 34.36 -25.12
CA PRO A 256 -1.07 34.05 -24.60
C PRO A 256 -1.12 34.03 -23.05
N VAL A 257 -2.29 34.30 -22.45
CA VAL A 257 -2.46 34.32 -20.96
C VAL A 257 -2.27 32.92 -20.35
N GLU A 258 -2.33 31.92 -21.20
CA GLU A 258 -2.21 30.48 -21.00
C GLU A 258 -0.74 30.02 -21.06
N GLN A 259 0.18 30.88 -21.53
CA GLN A 259 1.62 30.65 -21.62
C GLN A 259 2.45 31.58 -20.71
N LEU A 260 1.78 32.33 -19.83
CA LEU A 260 2.42 33.12 -18.79
C LEU A 260 2.54 32.28 -17.52
N GLU A 261 3.74 32.24 -16.95
CA GLU A 261 4.00 31.62 -15.65
C GLU A 261 3.12 32.26 -14.56
N SER A 262 2.66 31.43 -13.62
CA SER A 262 1.77 31.85 -12.54
C SER A 262 2.51 31.74 -11.22
N GLU A 263 2.71 32.87 -10.55
CA GLU A 263 3.38 32.96 -9.26
C GLU A 263 2.43 32.45 -8.16
N PHE A 264 2.76 31.34 -7.51
CA PHE A 264 2.02 30.86 -6.34
C PHE A 264 2.44 31.65 -5.10
N ARG A 265 1.51 31.90 -4.18
CA ARG A 265 1.80 32.64 -2.94
C ARG A 265 2.36 31.70 -1.88
N ASP A 266 3.61 31.88 -1.52
CA ASP A 266 4.14 31.46 -0.23
C ASP A 266 3.84 32.58 0.79
N GLU A 267 2.77 32.39 1.56
CA GLU A 267 2.43 33.20 2.73
C GLU A 267 2.25 32.24 3.92
N ASP A 268 2.95 32.46 5.03
CA ASP A 268 2.86 31.59 6.20
C ASP A 268 1.41 31.42 6.70
N GLY A 269 1.01 30.17 6.92
CA GLY A 269 -0.35 29.81 7.33
C GLY A 269 -1.37 29.68 6.18
N ARG A 270 -0.98 29.87 4.91
CA ARG A 270 -1.81 29.50 3.75
C ARG A 270 -1.37 28.17 3.13
N GLY A 271 -2.34 27.47 2.56
CA GLY A 271 -2.08 26.31 1.72
C GLY A 271 -1.46 26.70 0.37
N HIS A 272 -0.72 25.75 -0.21
CA HIS A 272 0.09 25.95 -1.41
C HIS A 272 -0.11 24.78 -2.38
N VAL A 273 -0.07 25.05 -3.69
CA VAL A 273 -0.12 24.02 -4.74
C VAL A 273 1.17 24.05 -5.56
N GLN A 274 1.87 22.93 -5.61
CA GLN A 274 2.97 22.67 -6.54
C GLN A 274 2.53 21.63 -7.57
N TYR A 275 3.00 21.74 -8.81
CA TYR A 275 2.72 20.77 -9.87
C TYR A 275 3.99 19.99 -10.25
N VAL A 276 3.87 18.67 -10.40
CA VAL A 276 4.91 17.80 -10.95
C VAL A 276 4.34 17.09 -12.17
N SER A 277 4.87 17.44 -13.36
CA SER A 277 4.56 16.72 -14.60
C SER A 277 5.33 15.41 -14.61
N GLY A 278 4.62 14.29 -14.49
CA GLY A 278 5.27 13.00 -14.28
C GLY A 278 4.29 11.83 -14.28
N ARG A 279 4.83 10.63 -14.49
CA ARG A 279 4.07 9.38 -14.52
C ARG A 279 4.65 8.40 -13.49
N LEU A 280 3.82 7.96 -12.56
CA LEU A 280 4.22 7.02 -11.52
C LEU A 280 4.12 5.57 -12.05
N ASP A 281 5.24 5.01 -12.49
CA ASP A 281 5.32 3.67 -13.12
C ASP A 281 5.95 2.58 -12.22
N SER A 282 6.35 2.91 -10.99
CA SER A 282 6.92 1.95 -10.01
C SER A 282 6.29 2.09 -8.63
N GLY A 283 6.20 3.34 -8.14
CA GLY A 283 5.83 3.69 -6.77
C GLY A 283 6.92 4.49 -6.07
N HIS A 284 8.16 4.54 -6.59
CA HIS A 284 9.17 5.49 -6.15
C HIS A 284 8.78 6.92 -6.53
N LEU A 285 9.07 7.87 -5.63
CA LEU A 285 8.68 9.27 -5.71
C LEU A 285 9.92 10.20 -5.74
N ASN A 286 11.12 9.68 -5.97
CA ASN A 286 12.38 10.45 -5.95
C ASN A 286 12.31 11.75 -6.77
N ASP A 287 11.75 11.69 -7.98
CA ASP A 287 11.60 12.85 -8.87
C ASP A 287 10.58 13.88 -8.33
N VAL A 288 9.58 13.43 -7.58
CA VAL A 288 8.60 14.29 -6.89
C VAL A 288 9.26 14.94 -5.68
N VAL A 289 10.00 14.17 -4.88
CA VAL A 289 10.69 14.64 -3.67
C VAL A 289 11.80 15.65 -4.02
N ALA A 290 12.57 15.41 -5.08
CA ALA A 290 13.59 16.36 -5.55
C ALA A 290 13.02 17.72 -5.96
N VAL A 291 11.75 17.78 -6.39
CA VAL A 291 11.05 19.03 -6.72
C VAL A 291 10.49 19.73 -5.47
N ILE A 292 10.29 19.02 -4.35
CA ILE A 292 9.96 19.59 -3.04
C ILE A 292 11.24 20.11 -2.34
N ASP A 293 12.29 19.28 -2.29
CA ASP A 293 13.62 19.58 -1.71
C ASP A 293 14.37 20.74 -2.43
N GLY A 294 13.83 21.25 -3.55
CA GLY A 294 14.35 22.43 -4.25
C GLY A 294 14.16 23.76 -3.51
N ARG A 295 13.44 23.77 -2.37
CA ARG A 295 13.33 24.93 -1.46
C ARG A 295 14.39 24.85 -0.34
N LYS A 296 14.86 26.00 0.13
CA LYS A 296 15.99 26.11 1.10
C LYS A 296 15.64 25.79 2.55
N ASP A 297 14.52 25.11 2.81
CA ASP A 297 14.05 24.83 4.16
C ASP A 297 14.63 23.50 4.65
N GLU A 298 15.46 23.53 5.70
CA GLU A 298 16.08 22.34 6.31
C GLU A 298 15.07 21.46 7.11
N GLN A 299 13.78 21.54 6.80
CA GLN A 299 12.71 20.88 7.52
C GLN A 299 12.53 19.41 7.11
N LYS A 300 12.40 18.54 8.11
CA LYS A 300 12.14 17.10 7.96
C LYS A 300 10.80 16.88 7.24
N LEU A 301 10.82 16.34 6.02
CA LEU A 301 9.58 16.04 5.29
C LEU A 301 8.77 14.91 5.97
N GLY A 302 7.46 15.09 5.93
CA GLY A 302 6.45 14.06 6.16
C GLY A 302 5.44 14.10 5.03
N LEU A 303 5.33 13.01 4.28
CA LEU A 303 4.56 12.94 3.03
C LEU A 303 3.34 12.02 3.19
N MET A 304 2.21 12.40 2.60
CA MET A 304 1.02 11.57 2.53
C MET A 304 0.51 11.51 1.09
N ALA A 305 0.51 10.34 0.46
CA ALA A 305 0.03 10.21 -0.92
C ALA A 305 -1.45 9.83 -0.95
N VAL A 306 -2.21 10.55 -1.76
CA VAL A 306 -3.68 10.47 -1.82
C VAL A 306 -4.13 10.37 -3.28
N SER A 307 -5.27 9.76 -3.54
CA SER A 307 -5.86 9.77 -4.88
C SER A 307 -7.36 9.47 -4.87
N ILE A 308 -8.15 10.34 -5.50
CA ILE A 308 -9.54 10.04 -5.89
C ILE A 308 -9.53 9.65 -7.37
N HIS A 309 -9.99 8.44 -7.69
CA HIS A 309 -9.97 7.85 -9.05
C HIS A 309 -8.59 7.42 -9.56
N SER A 310 -7.78 6.80 -8.71
CA SER A 310 -6.57 6.12 -9.16
C SER A 310 -6.93 5.03 -10.20
N CYS A 311 -6.46 5.22 -11.42
CA CYS A 311 -6.82 4.41 -12.59
C CYS A 311 -5.79 3.30 -12.82
N GLY A 312 -6.25 2.05 -12.96
CA GLY A 312 -5.36 0.91 -13.18
C GLY A 312 -4.27 0.80 -12.11
N ASN A 313 -3.04 0.55 -12.56
CA ASN A 313 -1.87 0.39 -11.70
C ASN A 313 -1.49 1.64 -10.90
N LEU A 314 -2.03 2.83 -11.18
CA LEU A 314 -1.78 4.02 -10.34
C LEU A 314 -2.20 3.77 -8.88
N SER A 315 -3.24 2.95 -8.68
CA SER A 315 -3.62 2.45 -7.35
C SER A 315 -2.53 1.59 -6.71
N HIS A 316 -1.87 0.71 -7.47
CA HIS A 316 -0.83 -0.18 -6.98
C HIS A 316 0.47 0.57 -6.69
N HIS A 317 0.88 1.48 -7.59
CA HIS A 317 2.07 2.30 -7.40
C HIS A 317 1.91 3.30 -6.26
N GLY A 318 0.73 3.91 -6.09
CA GLY A 318 0.43 4.79 -4.97
C GLY A 318 0.34 4.07 -3.62
N ILE A 319 -0.07 2.79 -3.58
CA ILE A 319 0.00 1.96 -2.37
C ILE A 319 1.44 1.52 -2.09
N ARG A 320 2.18 1.08 -3.11
CA ARG A 320 3.62 0.77 -3.00
C ARG A 320 4.45 1.97 -2.57
N SER A 321 4.01 3.21 -2.84
CA SER A 321 4.80 4.40 -2.50
C SER A 321 5.00 4.58 -0.99
N LEU A 322 4.07 4.09 -0.17
CA LEU A 322 4.20 4.05 1.29
C LEU A 322 5.43 3.25 1.74
N VAL A 323 5.63 2.09 1.10
CA VAL A 323 6.69 1.11 1.39
C VAL A 323 8.03 1.54 0.77
N LEU A 324 7.97 2.08 -0.45
CA LEU A 324 9.13 2.39 -1.29
C LEU A 324 9.74 3.78 -1.09
N ASN A 325 9.11 4.67 -0.31
CA ASN A 325 9.60 6.03 -0.06
C ASN A 325 9.54 6.37 1.43
N ARG A 326 10.71 6.54 2.02
CA ARG A 326 10.87 6.56 3.47
C ARG A 326 10.41 7.85 4.18
N ASP A 327 10.21 8.96 3.46
CA ASP A 327 9.62 10.19 4.03
C ASP A 327 8.07 10.13 4.08
N MET A 328 7.47 9.07 3.56
CA MET A 328 6.03 8.79 3.66
C MET A 328 5.61 8.46 5.09
N ARG A 329 4.43 8.93 5.47
CA ARG A 329 3.80 8.69 6.77
C ARG A 329 2.50 7.90 6.64
N ALA A 330 1.72 8.14 5.57
CA ALA A 330 0.52 7.36 5.24
C ALA A 330 0.16 7.42 3.75
N VAL A 331 -0.76 6.54 3.31
CA VAL A 331 -1.47 6.68 2.01
C VAL A 331 -2.98 6.58 2.19
N ALA A 332 -3.74 7.23 1.30
CA ALA A 332 -5.19 7.10 1.21
C ALA A 332 -5.62 6.97 -0.26
N MET A 333 -5.87 5.74 -0.72
CA MET A 333 -5.95 5.43 -2.16
C MET A 333 -7.33 4.88 -2.56
N ILE A 334 -8.06 5.63 -3.40
CA ILE A 334 -9.36 5.20 -3.98
C ILE A 334 -9.14 4.76 -5.43
N GLY A 335 -9.29 3.47 -5.72
CA GLY A 335 -9.19 2.90 -7.07
C GLY A 335 -10.53 2.90 -7.81
N CYS A 336 -10.53 3.16 -9.12
CA CYS A 336 -11.80 3.25 -9.90
C CYS A 336 -11.87 2.47 -11.22
N CYS A 337 -10.79 2.40 -11.99
CA CYS A 337 -10.77 1.83 -13.35
C CYS A 337 -9.97 0.53 -13.38
N TYR A 338 -10.51 -0.54 -12.80
CA TYR A 338 -9.80 -1.83 -12.66
C TYR A 338 -9.54 -2.52 -14.01
N ASN A 339 -10.35 -2.23 -15.03
CA ASN A 339 -10.12 -2.66 -16.41
C ASN A 339 -8.79 -2.13 -17.01
N LEU A 340 -8.15 -1.13 -16.39
CA LEU A 340 -6.85 -0.58 -16.80
C LEU A 340 -5.67 -1.14 -15.98
N MET A 341 -5.90 -2.12 -15.09
CA MET A 341 -4.82 -2.81 -14.38
C MET A 341 -4.12 -3.83 -15.30
N THR A 342 -2.86 -4.15 -15.00
CA THR A 342 -2.15 -5.31 -15.56
C THR A 342 -2.29 -6.53 -14.65
N GLU A 343 -1.99 -7.73 -15.19
CA GLU A 343 -1.86 -8.95 -14.38
C GLU A 343 -0.37 -9.23 -14.14
N ARG A 344 -0.02 -9.55 -12.89
CA ARG A 344 1.32 -9.98 -12.45
C ARG A 344 1.57 -11.45 -12.76
N LEU A 345 0.55 -12.27 -12.54
CA LEU A 345 0.60 -13.69 -12.85
C LEU A 345 0.56 -13.88 -14.37
N GLY A 346 1.59 -14.56 -14.91
CA GLY A 346 1.76 -14.72 -16.35
C GLY A 346 0.65 -15.55 -17.04
N PRO A 347 0.70 -15.68 -18.38
CA PRO A 347 -0.36 -16.32 -19.17
C PRO A 347 -0.70 -17.71 -18.61
N PRO A 348 -1.99 -18.12 -18.59
CA PRO A 348 -2.43 -19.21 -17.73
C PRO A 348 -1.65 -20.51 -17.94
N SER A 349 -0.93 -20.93 -16.90
CA SER A 349 -0.66 -22.35 -16.68
C SER A 349 -2.01 -23.08 -16.63
N TYR A 350 -2.12 -24.17 -17.40
CA TYR A 350 -3.39 -24.82 -17.71
C TYR A 350 -4.28 -25.11 -16.49
N LYS A 351 -5.61 -25.07 -16.70
CA LYS A 351 -6.72 -25.47 -15.78
C LYS A 351 -7.33 -24.40 -14.85
N HIS A 352 -7.67 -23.23 -15.41
CA HIS A 352 -8.85 -22.49 -14.96
C HIS A 352 -9.98 -22.69 -15.99
N PRO A 353 -10.99 -23.55 -15.77
CA PRO A 353 -11.83 -24.12 -16.83
C PRO A 353 -12.54 -23.11 -17.73
N TYR A 354 -12.96 -21.97 -17.16
CA TYR A 354 -13.78 -20.97 -17.85
C TYR A 354 -13.07 -19.67 -18.20
N LEU A 355 -11.74 -19.56 -17.99
CA LEU A 355 -11.02 -18.34 -18.35
C LEU A 355 -10.71 -18.31 -19.85
N ARG A 356 -11.47 -17.52 -20.63
CA ARG A 356 -11.16 -17.27 -22.04
C ARG A 356 -9.81 -16.57 -22.21
N PRO A 357 -9.02 -16.92 -23.25
CA PRO A 357 -7.90 -16.11 -23.70
C PRO A 357 -8.35 -14.70 -24.12
N SER A 358 -7.54 -13.68 -23.80
CA SER A 358 -7.73 -12.31 -24.30
C SER A 358 -7.43 -12.25 -25.81
N LEU A 359 -8.44 -12.42 -26.65
CA LEU A 359 -8.29 -12.28 -28.11
C LEU A 359 -8.03 -10.82 -28.51
N GLN A 360 -7.05 -10.60 -29.39
CA GLN A 360 -6.85 -9.30 -30.03
C GLN A 360 -8.00 -9.01 -31.00
N ALA A 361 -8.47 -7.76 -31.02
CA ALA A 361 -9.44 -7.31 -31.99
C ALA A 361 -8.82 -7.18 -33.39
N ILE A 362 -9.51 -7.66 -34.42
CA ILE A 362 -9.01 -7.71 -35.82
C ILE A 362 -8.84 -6.34 -36.50
N ASN A 363 -9.27 -5.27 -35.82
CA ASN A 363 -9.05 -3.89 -36.21
C ASN A 363 -8.32 -3.06 -35.12
N GLY A 364 -7.72 -3.74 -34.14
CA GLY A 364 -6.97 -3.13 -33.03
C GLY A 364 -5.46 -3.34 -33.18
N ARG A 365 -4.67 -2.36 -32.70
CA ARG A 365 -3.20 -2.47 -32.63
C ARG A 365 -2.77 -3.71 -31.83
N VAL A 366 -1.64 -4.31 -32.22
CA VAL A 366 -1.04 -5.43 -31.49
C VAL A 366 -0.59 -4.97 -30.10
N VAL A 367 -1.30 -5.41 -29.06
CA VAL A 367 -0.94 -5.15 -27.66
C VAL A 367 -1.19 -6.39 -26.81
N ALA A 368 -0.16 -7.19 -26.59
CA ALA A 368 -0.22 -8.42 -25.80
C ALA A 368 -0.17 -8.12 -24.27
N GLU A 369 -1.16 -7.39 -23.75
CA GLU A 369 -1.25 -7.03 -22.31
C GLU A 369 -1.11 -8.26 -21.40
N SER A 370 -1.75 -9.38 -21.75
CA SER A 370 -1.70 -10.64 -20.98
C SER A 370 -0.35 -11.36 -21.00
N ALA A 371 0.61 -10.93 -21.83
CA ALA A 371 1.96 -11.48 -21.88
C ALA A 371 2.97 -10.70 -21.01
N LYS A 372 2.60 -9.52 -20.49
CA LYS A 372 3.56 -8.60 -19.82
C LYS A 372 4.11 -9.10 -18.48
N ARG A 373 3.37 -9.94 -17.75
CA ARG A 373 3.73 -10.46 -16.41
C ARG A 373 4.19 -9.36 -15.44
N ASP A 374 3.42 -8.28 -15.35
CA ASP A 374 3.84 -7.03 -14.73
C ASP A 374 4.09 -7.20 -13.21
N PRO A 375 5.32 -7.04 -12.69
CA PRO A 375 5.60 -7.19 -11.26
C PRO A 375 4.77 -6.27 -10.33
N SER A 376 4.22 -5.18 -10.88
CA SER A 376 3.33 -4.24 -10.20
C SER A 376 1.84 -4.43 -10.52
N GLY A 377 1.49 -5.45 -11.31
CA GLY A 377 0.11 -5.82 -11.63
C GLY A 377 -0.63 -6.53 -10.48
N PHE A 378 -1.87 -6.92 -10.73
CA PHE A 378 -2.67 -7.73 -9.81
C PHE A 378 -2.29 -9.23 -9.89
N PRO A 379 -2.23 -9.97 -8.76
CA PRO A 379 -2.35 -9.51 -7.39
C PRO A 379 -1.07 -8.84 -6.85
N MET A 380 -1.24 -7.90 -5.92
CA MET A 380 -0.15 -7.27 -5.18
C MET A 380 0.37 -8.15 -4.04
N SER A 381 -0.54 -8.80 -3.31
CA SER A 381 -0.21 -9.59 -2.11
C SER A 381 0.30 -10.99 -2.43
N ASN A 382 1.21 -11.48 -1.60
CA ASN A 382 1.76 -12.83 -1.67
C ASN A 382 0.69 -13.88 -1.37
N LYS A 383 -0.27 -13.61 -0.46
CA LYS A 383 -1.42 -14.48 -0.18
C LYS A 383 -2.27 -14.71 -1.42
N PHE A 384 -2.59 -13.66 -2.19
CA PHE A 384 -3.36 -13.80 -3.45
C PHE A 384 -2.51 -14.37 -4.60
N CYS A 385 -1.22 -14.03 -4.69
CA CYS A 385 -0.32 -14.58 -5.71
C CYS A 385 -0.04 -16.07 -5.55
N SER A 386 0.05 -16.58 -4.31
CA SER A 386 0.37 -17.97 -4.00
C SER A 386 -0.86 -18.85 -3.73
N TYR A 387 -2.07 -18.29 -3.76
CA TYR A 387 -3.28 -18.99 -3.33
C TYR A 387 -3.49 -20.33 -4.06
N ARG A 388 -3.44 -21.43 -3.28
CA ARG A 388 -3.49 -22.82 -3.74
C ARG A 388 -2.53 -23.14 -4.91
N GLY A 389 -1.40 -22.44 -4.99
CA GLY A 389 -0.33 -22.64 -5.98
C GLY A 389 -0.50 -21.91 -7.31
N ASP A 390 -1.74 -21.67 -7.77
CA ASP A 390 -2.03 -21.03 -9.07
C ASP A 390 -2.12 -19.49 -9.00
N GLY A 391 -2.50 -18.97 -7.83
CA GLY A 391 -2.85 -17.58 -7.56
C GLY A 391 -4.22 -17.15 -8.11
N ILE A 392 -4.77 -16.04 -7.59
CA ILE A 392 -6.01 -15.42 -8.08
C ILE A 392 -5.71 -14.57 -9.32
N ARG A 393 -6.59 -14.65 -10.34
CA ARG A 393 -6.40 -14.07 -11.67
C ARG A 393 -7.72 -13.47 -12.17
N LEU A 394 -7.68 -12.31 -12.81
CA LEU A 394 -8.88 -11.59 -13.23
C LEU A 394 -8.75 -11.13 -14.69
N ASN A 395 -9.55 -11.69 -15.61
CA ASN A 395 -9.51 -11.27 -17.00
C ASN A 395 -10.11 -9.87 -17.22
N ILE A 396 -9.96 -9.35 -18.44
CA ILE A 396 -10.47 -8.02 -18.79
C ILE A 396 -11.99 -7.89 -18.58
N THR A 397 -12.77 -8.96 -18.78
CA THR A 397 -14.21 -8.98 -18.48
C THR A 397 -14.45 -8.79 -16.99
N ALA A 398 -13.84 -9.63 -16.12
CA ALA A 398 -13.97 -9.53 -14.67
C ALA A 398 -13.74 -8.10 -14.16
N ARG A 399 -12.63 -7.51 -14.60
CA ARG A 399 -12.17 -6.18 -14.16
C ARG A 399 -12.98 -5.03 -14.77
N MET A 400 -13.63 -5.24 -15.93
CA MET A 400 -14.61 -4.31 -16.51
C MET A 400 -15.97 -4.39 -15.79
N MET A 401 -16.39 -5.58 -15.36
CA MET A 401 -17.63 -5.75 -14.61
C MET A 401 -17.49 -5.22 -13.17
N ALA A 402 -16.31 -5.33 -12.57
CA ALA A 402 -15.99 -4.67 -11.29
C ALA A 402 -16.03 -3.13 -11.37
N CYS A 403 -16.00 -2.55 -12.57
CA CYS A 403 -16.21 -1.11 -12.78
C CYS A 403 -17.70 -0.70 -12.82
N GLN A 404 -18.66 -1.62 -12.65
CA GLN A 404 -20.10 -1.31 -12.60
C GLN A 404 -20.59 -0.91 -11.20
N ALA A 405 -21.78 -0.31 -11.12
CA ALA A 405 -22.38 0.21 -9.90
C ALA A 405 -23.86 -0.18 -9.79
N LEU A 406 -24.13 -1.48 -9.69
CA LEU A 406 -25.46 -2.07 -9.87
C LEU A 406 -26.57 -1.49 -8.96
N PRO A 407 -26.36 -1.17 -7.67
CA PRO A 407 -27.39 -0.57 -6.83
C PRO A 407 -27.94 0.76 -7.35
N ASN A 408 -27.11 1.53 -8.09
CA ASN A 408 -27.48 2.83 -8.64
C ASN A 408 -28.21 2.73 -10.00
N TRP A 409 -28.45 1.53 -10.53
CA TRP A 409 -29.08 1.35 -11.84
C TRP A 409 -30.57 1.73 -11.83
N THR A 410 -30.91 2.78 -12.58
CA THR A 410 -32.28 3.21 -12.84
C THR A 410 -32.92 2.45 -14.00
N ARG A 411 -34.25 2.49 -14.12
CA ARG A 411 -35.01 1.83 -15.20
C ARG A 411 -34.58 2.30 -16.60
N ASP A 412 -34.50 3.61 -16.79
CA ASP A 412 -34.20 4.22 -18.10
C ASP A 412 -32.74 4.00 -18.52
N GLU A 413 -31.80 4.10 -17.58
CA GLU A 413 -30.39 3.82 -17.84
C GLU A 413 -30.17 2.34 -18.15
N SER A 414 -30.84 1.44 -17.42
CA SER A 414 -30.76 -0.01 -17.64
C SER A 414 -31.33 -0.39 -19.01
N GLU A 415 -32.51 0.10 -19.38
CA GLU A 415 -33.13 -0.19 -20.67
C GLU A 415 -32.28 0.36 -21.83
N ALA A 416 -31.79 1.60 -21.72
CA ALA A 416 -30.86 2.17 -22.68
C ALA A 416 -29.50 1.46 -22.72
N PHE A 417 -29.07 0.85 -21.61
CA PHE A 417 -27.84 0.07 -21.53
C PHE A 417 -27.99 -1.29 -22.23
N PHE A 418 -29.05 -2.05 -21.90
CA PHE A 418 -29.30 -3.38 -22.45
C PHE A 418 -29.58 -3.33 -23.95
N THR A 419 -30.33 -2.33 -24.43
CA THR A 419 -30.59 -2.15 -25.88
C THR A 419 -29.29 -1.94 -26.69
N ARG A 420 -28.30 -1.23 -26.14
CA ARG A 420 -26.97 -1.09 -26.79
C ARG A 420 -26.21 -2.42 -26.87
N HIS A 421 -26.33 -3.27 -25.84
CA HIS A 421 -25.65 -4.56 -25.80
C HIS A 421 -26.35 -5.62 -26.67
N PHE A 422 -27.67 -5.59 -26.71
CA PHE A 422 -28.48 -6.34 -27.69
C PHE A 422 -28.07 -5.98 -29.12
N TYR A 423 -28.06 -4.69 -29.48
CA TYR A 423 -27.61 -4.26 -30.81
C TYR A 423 -26.16 -4.64 -31.11
N ARG A 424 -25.25 -4.58 -30.12
CA ARG A 424 -23.85 -5.01 -30.31
C ARG A 424 -23.71 -6.51 -30.54
N ALA A 425 -24.51 -7.34 -29.86
CA ALA A 425 -24.51 -8.79 -30.02
C ALA A 425 -25.14 -9.22 -31.35
N VAL A 426 -26.28 -8.64 -31.74
CA VAL A 426 -26.89 -8.90 -33.06
C VAL A 426 -25.97 -8.43 -34.20
N LEU A 427 -25.27 -7.31 -34.05
CA LEU A 427 -24.24 -6.90 -35.02
C LEU A 427 -23.08 -7.92 -35.11
N GLN A 428 -22.66 -8.54 -34.01
CA GLN A 428 -21.64 -9.59 -34.05
C GLN A 428 -22.15 -10.85 -34.78
N ARG A 429 -23.43 -11.21 -34.61
CA ARG A 429 -24.08 -12.28 -35.40
C ARG A 429 -24.05 -11.97 -36.89
N ILE A 430 -24.49 -10.77 -37.31
CA ILE A 430 -24.46 -10.33 -38.70
C ILE A 430 -23.02 -10.35 -39.26
N PHE A 431 -22.03 -9.93 -38.47
CA PHE A 431 -20.62 -10.03 -38.85
C PHE A 431 -20.13 -11.47 -39.01
N LEU A 432 -20.60 -12.42 -38.21
CA LEU A 432 -20.24 -13.83 -38.35
C LEU A 432 -20.88 -14.43 -39.61
N ASP A 433 -22.18 -14.23 -39.81
CA ASP A 433 -22.93 -14.80 -40.93
C ASP A 433 -22.49 -14.24 -42.30
N ARG A 434 -22.03 -12.98 -42.35
CA ARG A 434 -21.41 -12.39 -43.56
C ARG A 434 -19.91 -12.70 -43.71
N GLY A 435 -19.28 -13.30 -42.70
CA GLY A 435 -17.84 -13.63 -42.71
C GLY A 435 -16.93 -12.40 -42.62
N VAL A 436 -17.32 -11.41 -41.82
CA VAL A 436 -16.48 -10.30 -41.33
C VAL A 436 -15.61 -10.74 -40.16
N VAL A 437 -16.11 -11.67 -39.35
CA VAL A 437 -15.40 -12.37 -38.26
C VAL A 437 -15.49 -13.88 -38.48
N SER A 438 -14.58 -14.66 -37.90
CA SER A 438 -14.66 -16.12 -37.86
C SER A 438 -14.69 -16.66 -36.43
N CYS A 439 -15.03 -17.94 -36.29
CA CYS A 439 -14.96 -18.63 -35.01
C CYS A 439 -13.52 -19.08 -34.70
N VAL A 440 -13.10 -18.83 -33.46
CA VAL A 440 -11.80 -19.17 -32.89
C VAL A 440 -12.03 -20.20 -31.79
N ARG A 441 -11.35 -21.35 -31.87
CA ARG A 441 -11.33 -22.37 -30.80
C ARG A 441 -10.16 -22.13 -29.84
N HIS A 442 -10.35 -22.47 -28.58
CA HIS A 442 -9.37 -22.31 -27.51
C HIS A 442 -8.76 -23.68 -27.14
N GLY A 443 -7.45 -23.71 -26.84
CA GLY A 443 -6.81 -24.87 -26.19
C GLY A 443 -6.21 -25.96 -27.09
N GLN A 444 -6.16 -25.79 -28.42
CA GLN A 444 -5.34 -26.67 -29.27
C GLN A 444 -3.87 -26.22 -29.25
N GLU A 445 -3.03 -26.95 -28.52
CA GLU A 445 -1.59 -26.98 -28.80
C GLU A 445 -1.32 -27.76 -30.09
N SER A 446 -0.24 -27.40 -30.80
CA SER A 446 0.17 -28.05 -32.04
C SER A 446 0.95 -29.35 -31.79
N SER A 447 0.34 -30.29 -31.07
CA SER A 447 0.82 -31.66 -30.90
C SER A 447 -0.06 -32.63 -31.70
N SER A 448 0.58 -33.66 -32.27
CA SER A 448 -0.05 -34.55 -33.25
C SER A 448 -0.77 -35.74 -32.61
N SER A 449 -1.62 -36.38 -33.42
CA SER A 449 -2.38 -37.63 -33.17
C SER A 449 -3.72 -37.56 -32.44
N SER A 450 -4.78 -37.84 -33.21
CA SER A 450 -5.98 -38.61 -32.85
C SER A 450 -6.53 -38.52 -31.41
N SER A 451 -7.42 -37.55 -31.21
CA SER A 451 -8.61 -37.72 -30.35
C SER A 451 -9.83 -37.16 -31.06
N SER A 452 -11.03 -37.61 -30.70
CA SER A 452 -12.29 -37.21 -31.35
C SER A 452 -12.50 -35.69 -31.30
N PRO A 453 -13.13 -35.08 -32.32
CA PRO A 453 -13.36 -33.64 -32.32
C PRO A 453 -14.22 -33.25 -31.11
N SER A 454 -13.63 -32.46 -30.21
CA SER A 454 -14.34 -31.95 -29.05
C SER A 454 -15.51 -31.06 -29.48
N GLU A 455 -16.62 -31.21 -28.77
CA GLU A 455 -17.86 -30.48 -29.02
C GLU A 455 -17.63 -28.97 -28.86
N SER A 456 -18.16 -28.16 -29.78
CA SER A 456 -17.99 -26.70 -29.73
C SER A 456 -18.92 -26.13 -28.67
N THR A 457 -18.38 -25.80 -27.50
CA THR A 457 -19.13 -25.17 -26.42
C THR A 457 -18.89 -23.66 -26.40
N PRO A 458 -19.83 -22.87 -25.87
CA PRO A 458 -19.62 -21.45 -25.64
C PRO A 458 -18.34 -21.11 -24.88
N PHE A 459 -17.75 -22.00 -24.08
CA PHE A 459 -16.51 -21.72 -23.32
C PHE A 459 -15.22 -22.09 -24.07
N ASN A 460 -15.26 -23.04 -25.02
CA ASN A 460 -14.09 -23.41 -25.83
C ASN A 460 -14.05 -22.73 -27.21
N THR A 461 -15.10 -21.97 -27.58
CA THR A 461 -15.24 -21.29 -28.86
C THR A 461 -15.69 -19.82 -28.65
N SER A 462 -15.22 -18.91 -29.50
CA SER A 462 -15.64 -17.49 -29.56
C SER A 462 -15.51 -16.95 -31.00
N THR A 463 -15.94 -15.72 -31.27
CA THR A 463 -15.64 -15.01 -32.53
C THR A 463 -14.49 -14.01 -32.38
N ASN A 464 -13.86 -13.60 -33.49
CA ASN A 464 -12.91 -12.50 -33.46
C ASN A 464 -13.56 -11.19 -32.95
N PRO A 465 -13.04 -10.52 -31.92
CA PRO A 465 -13.61 -9.26 -31.46
C PRO A 465 -13.36 -8.12 -32.46
N VAL A 466 -14.33 -7.20 -32.54
CA VAL A 466 -14.24 -5.98 -33.37
C VAL A 466 -14.46 -4.75 -32.49
N THR A 467 -13.47 -3.85 -32.49
CA THR A 467 -13.45 -2.62 -31.70
C THR A 467 -14.18 -1.51 -32.45
N ILE A 468 -15.40 -1.20 -32.01
CA ILE A 468 -16.22 -0.11 -32.59
C ILE A 468 -16.05 1.19 -31.80
N GLY A 469 -15.95 1.09 -30.47
CA GLY A 469 -16.03 2.23 -29.56
C GLY A 469 -17.39 2.97 -29.64
N SER A 470 -17.50 4.12 -28.98
CA SER A 470 -18.76 4.89 -28.94
C SER A 470 -19.22 5.36 -30.32
N LEU A 471 -20.49 5.15 -30.64
CA LEU A 471 -21.21 5.79 -31.74
C LEU A 471 -21.93 7.07 -31.26
N GLY A 472 -22.34 7.93 -32.19
CA GLY A 472 -23.14 9.12 -31.89
C GLY A 472 -24.56 8.76 -31.43
N LYS A 473 -25.23 9.65 -30.68
CA LYS A 473 -26.56 9.38 -30.07
C LYS A 473 -27.61 8.89 -31.08
N ARG A 474 -27.59 9.38 -32.32
CA ARG A 474 -28.49 8.96 -33.42
C ARG A 474 -28.42 7.46 -33.74
N CYS A 475 -27.29 6.80 -33.44
CA CYS A 475 -27.06 5.41 -33.80
C CYS A 475 -27.60 4.40 -32.77
N TYR A 476 -28.37 4.84 -31.76
CA TYR A 476 -28.96 3.95 -30.75
C TYR A 476 -30.50 4.01 -30.73
N THR A 477 -31.12 4.54 -31.79
CA THR A 477 -32.59 4.66 -31.91
C THR A 477 -33.27 3.43 -32.50
N SER A 478 -32.54 2.60 -33.23
CA SER A 478 -32.99 1.31 -33.78
C SER A 478 -31.77 0.43 -34.13
N LEU A 479 -31.96 -0.88 -34.34
CA LEU A 479 -30.87 -1.74 -34.81
C LEU A 479 -30.34 -1.27 -36.17
N ARG A 480 -31.22 -0.89 -37.11
CA ARG A 480 -30.85 -0.28 -38.40
C ARG A 480 -29.87 0.88 -38.22
N ALA A 481 -30.20 1.85 -37.36
CA ALA A 481 -29.35 3.02 -37.10
C ALA A 481 -28.00 2.64 -36.45
N TYR A 482 -27.99 1.61 -35.60
CA TYR A 482 -26.78 1.07 -34.99
C TYR A 482 -25.87 0.39 -36.01
N VAL A 483 -26.40 -0.53 -36.81
CA VAL A 483 -25.66 -1.28 -37.84
C VAL A 483 -25.06 -0.32 -38.88
N ARG A 484 -25.86 0.61 -39.42
CA ARG A 484 -25.39 1.59 -40.41
C ARG A 484 -24.30 2.48 -39.82
N GLY A 485 -24.50 3.03 -38.61
CA GLY A 485 -23.51 3.88 -37.93
C GLY A 485 -22.23 3.15 -37.49
N ALA A 486 -22.31 1.86 -37.21
CA ALA A 486 -21.14 1.01 -36.93
C ALA A 486 -20.31 0.76 -38.18
N VAL A 487 -20.95 0.38 -39.30
CA VAL A 487 -20.28 0.15 -40.59
C VAL A 487 -19.69 1.45 -41.14
N GLU A 488 -20.45 2.56 -41.13
CA GLU A 488 -19.97 3.92 -41.47
C GLU A 488 -18.65 4.23 -40.75
N LYS A 489 -18.64 4.07 -39.42
CA LYS A 489 -17.47 4.36 -38.60
C LYS A 489 -16.29 3.43 -38.86
N LEU A 490 -16.53 2.13 -39.04
CA LEU A 490 -15.45 1.15 -39.25
C LEU A 490 -14.81 1.25 -40.65
N THR A 491 -15.58 1.62 -41.68
CA THR A 491 -15.08 1.77 -43.05
C THR A 491 -14.37 3.11 -43.28
N ILE A 492 -14.83 4.20 -42.64
CA ILE A 492 -14.24 5.55 -42.78
C ILE A 492 -13.13 5.79 -41.73
N GLY A 493 -13.25 5.22 -40.54
CA GLY A 493 -12.50 5.59 -39.33
C GLY A 493 -11.09 5.02 -39.18
N GLY A 494 -10.21 5.24 -40.15
CA GLY A 494 -8.75 5.23 -39.94
C GLY A 494 -8.09 3.92 -39.49
N GLY A 495 -8.78 2.78 -39.58
CA GLY A 495 -8.22 1.46 -39.29
C GLY A 495 -7.27 0.95 -40.39
N GLU A 496 -6.83 -0.31 -40.27
CA GLU A 496 -6.07 -0.95 -41.35
C GLU A 496 -6.91 -1.00 -42.63
N LYS A 497 -6.37 -0.43 -43.72
CA LYS A 497 -7.08 -0.30 -45.01
C LYS A 497 -7.57 -1.64 -45.56
N GLN A 498 -6.87 -2.72 -45.25
CA GLN A 498 -7.24 -4.09 -45.61
C GLN A 498 -8.53 -4.54 -44.90
N TYR A 499 -8.65 -4.32 -43.59
CA TYR A 499 -9.89 -4.65 -42.85
C TYR A 499 -11.07 -3.78 -43.30
N ALA A 500 -10.87 -2.48 -43.52
CA ALA A 500 -11.92 -1.59 -44.02
C ALA A 500 -12.45 -2.03 -45.40
N SER A 501 -11.56 -2.51 -46.29
CA SER A 501 -11.93 -3.08 -47.60
C SER A 501 -12.72 -4.38 -47.46
N ILE A 502 -12.28 -5.30 -46.60
CA ILE A 502 -12.98 -6.57 -46.34
C ILE A 502 -14.37 -6.30 -45.74
N LEU A 503 -14.46 -5.42 -44.74
CA LEU A 503 -15.73 -5.04 -44.13
C LEU A 503 -16.67 -4.42 -45.16
N GLY A 504 -16.18 -3.49 -45.99
CA GLY A 504 -16.95 -2.89 -47.08
C GLY A 504 -17.53 -3.96 -48.01
N ALA A 505 -16.68 -4.86 -48.54
CA ALA A 505 -17.10 -5.91 -49.47
C ALA A 505 -18.03 -6.98 -48.84
N LYS A 506 -17.96 -7.20 -47.52
CA LYS A 506 -18.80 -8.17 -46.80
C LYS A 506 -20.12 -7.59 -46.29
N MET A 507 -20.18 -6.29 -46.04
CA MET A 507 -21.38 -5.58 -45.58
C MET A 507 -22.12 -4.86 -46.71
N ASP A 508 -21.57 -4.85 -47.93
CA ASP A 508 -22.28 -4.39 -49.12
C ASP A 508 -23.57 -5.19 -49.37
N GLY A 509 -24.52 -4.56 -50.04
CA GLY A 509 -25.84 -5.13 -50.33
C GLY A 509 -26.75 -5.41 -49.13
N LEU A 510 -26.27 -5.26 -47.88
CA LEU A 510 -27.10 -5.47 -46.67
C LEU A 510 -28.32 -4.55 -46.69
N THR A 511 -29.50 -5.13 -46.90
CA THR A 511 -30.78 -4.41 -46.89
C THR A 511 -31.24 -4.06 -45.48
N ASP A 512 -32.20 -3.14 -45.37
CA ASP A 512 -32.83 -2.84 -44.08
C ASP A 512 -33.78 -3.97 -43.62
N ASP A 513 -34.46 -4.63 -44.56
CA ASP A 513 -35.37 -5.75 -44.26
C ASP A 513 -34.63 -6.98 -43.71
N GLU A 514 -33.39 -7.22 -44.16
CA GLU A 514 -32.50 -8.19 -43.53
C GLU A 514 -32.18 -7.83 -42.07
N VAL A 515 -31.87 -6.55 -41.78
CA VAL A 515 -31.57 -6.11 -40.41
C VAL A 515 -32.79 -6.31 -39.50
N ASP A 516 -33.99 -6.02 -39.99
CA ASP A 516 -35.24 -6.29 -39.27
C ASP A 516 -35.48 -7.79 -39.05
N ALA A 517 -35.13 -8.65 -40.01
CA ALA A 517 -35.19 -10.10 -39.84
C ALA A 517 -34.23 -10.60 -38.74
N TYR A 518 -33.03 -10.02 -38.64
CA TYR A 518 -32.13 -10.27 -37.51
C TYR A 518 -32.70 -9.71 -36.19
N GLU A 519 -33.30 -8.52 -36.17
CA GLU A 519 -33.93 -7.99 -34.95
C GLU A 519 -35.07 -8.91 -34.47
N ALA A 520 -35.99 -9.27 -35.36
CA ALA A 520 -37.11 -10.16 -35.06
C ALA A 520 -36.67 -11.55 -34.56
N ALA A 521 -35.64 -12.14 -35.17
CA ALA A 521 -35.14 -13.47 -34.80
C ALA A 521 -34.54 -13.51 -33.37
N TYR A 522 -33.90 -12.42 -32.92
CA TYR A 522 -33.21 -12.38 -31.62
C TYR A 522 -33.95 -11.55 -30.54
N LEU A 523 -34.98 -10.77 -30.87
CA LEU A 523 -35.68 -9.90 -29.92
C LEU A 523 -36.29 -10.65 -28.71
N ALA A 524 -36.89 -11.82 -28.93
CA ALA A 524 -37.40 -12.66 -27.84
C ALA A 524 -36.29 -13.05 -26.83
N ARG A 525 -35.06 -13.19 -27.34
CA ARG A 525 -33.86 -13.58 -26.59
C ARG A 525 -33.14 -12.39 -25.96
N ARG A 526 -33.65 -11.16 -26.12
CA ARG A 526 -33.15 -9.97 -25.41
C ARG A 526 -33.16 -10.18 -23.89
N ARG A 527 -34.16 -10.90 -23.35
CA ARG A 527 -34.27 -11.18 -21.90
C ARG A 527 -33.12 -12.04 -21.38
N GLU A 528 -32.73 -13.10 -22.12
CA GLU A 528 -31.54 -13.92 -21.81
C GLU A 528 -30.30 -13.04 -21.57
N LEU A 529 -30.06 -12.10 -22.50
CA LEU A 529 -28.93 -11.17 -22.48
C LEU A 529 -28.99 -10.21 -21.29
N CYS A 530 -30.17 -9.65 -21.00
CA CYS A 530 -30.37 -8.77 -19.84
C CYS A 530 -30.08 -9.49 -18.51
N VAL A 531 -30.57 -10.72 -18.36
CA VAL A 531 -30.36 -11.54 -17.16
C VAL A 531 -28.88 -11.85 -16.95
N VAL A 532 -28.20 -12.41 -17.96
CA VAL A 532 -26.79 -12.79 -17.83
C VAL A 532 -25.96 -11.55 -17.48
N TRP A 533 -26.17 -10.42 -18.15
CA TRP A 533 -25.40 -9.21 -17.87
C TRP A 533 -25.66 -8.66 -16.46
N SER A 534 -26.91 -8.71 -15.98
CA SER A 534 -27.26 -8.33 -14.59
C SER A 534 -26.53 -9.22 -13.58
N LEU A 535 -26.52 -10.53 -13.80
CA LEU A 535 -25.81 -11.50 -12.95
C LEU A 535 -24.28 -11.35 -13.01
N MET A 536 -23.70 -10.99 -14.17
CA MET A 536 -22.28 -10.63 -14.28
C MET A 536 -21.95 -9.39 -13.46
N ALA A 537 -22.76 -8.34 -13.55
CA ALA A 537 -22.53 -7.07 -12.84
C ALA A 537 -22.66 -7.23 -11.33
N PHE A 538 -23.63 -8.05 -10.89
CA PHE A 538 -23.83 -8.42 -9.50
C PHE A 538 -22.65 -9.25 -8.97
N SER A 539 -22.29 -10.34 -9.66
CA SER A 539 -21.19 -11.22 -9.27
C SER A 539 -19.85 -10.47 -9.19
N ALA A 540 -19.66 -9.45 -10.02
CA ALA A 540 -18.45 -8.64 -10.03
C ALA A 540 -18.31 -7.66 -8.84
N MET A 541 -19.32 -7.54 -7.96
CA MET A 541 -19.15 -6.87 -6.67
C MET A 541 -18.14 -7.63 -5.77
N ALA A 542 -18.13 -8.96 -5.83
CA ALA A 542 -17.08 -9.78 -5.22
C ALA A 542 -15.73 -9.66 -5.95
N VAL A 543 -15.72 -9.35 -7.25
CA VAL A 543 -14.46 -9.08 -8.00
C VAL A 543 -13.82 -7.76 -7.57
N GLU A 544 -14.59 -6.69 -7.39
CA GLU A 544 -14.06 -5.46 -6.79
C GLU A 544 -13.54 -5.71 -5.37
N SER A 545 -14.27 -6.52 -4.60
CA SER A 545 -13.90 -6.89 -3.23
C SER A 545 -12.59 -7.69 -3.18
N LEU A 546 -12.35 -8.62 -4.12
CA LEU A 546 -11.03 -9.28 -4.30
C LEU A 546 -9.91 -8.25 -4.54
N ILE A 547 -10.14 -7.27 -5.41
CA ILE A 547 -9.11 -6.29 -5.79
C ILE A 547 -8.81 -5.31 -4.65
N VAL A 548 -9.81 -4.90 -3.87
CA VAL A 548 -9.63 -4.05 -2.69
C VAL A 548 -8.98 -4.83 -1.54
N THR A 549 -9.39 -6.08 -1.33
CA THR A 549 -8.83 -6.96 -0.29
C THR A 549 -7.38 -7.34 -0.58
N ASP A 550 -6.99 -7.57 -1.83
CA ASP A 550 -5.59 -7.80 -2.24
C ASP A 550 -4.68 -6.60 -1.93
N ARG A 551 -5.16 -5.37 -2.17
CA ARG A 551 -4.43 -4.13 -1.86
C ARG A 551 -4.22 -3.95 -0.36
N TRP A 552 -5.25 -4.23 0.44
CA TRP A 552 -5.17 -4.21 1.89
C TRP A 552 -4.23 -5.32 2.41
N MET A 553 -4.38 -6.55 1.91
CA MET A 553 -3.51 -7.69 2.25
C MET A 553 -2.04 -7.42 1.92
N PHE A 554 -1.75 -6.74 0.80
CA PHE A 554 -0.38 -6.32 0.47
C PHE A 554 0.21 -5.40 1.56
N LEU A 555 -0.55 -4.41 2.04
CA LEU A 555 -0.10 -3.57 3.15
C LEU A 555 0.04 -4.36 4.45
N VAL A 556 -0.93 -5.23 4.78
CA VAL A 556 -0.88 -6.12 5.95
C VAL A 556 0.31 -7.10 5.89
N GLU A 557 0.87 -7.39 4.71
CA GLU A 557 2.08 -8.19 4.56
C GLU A 557 3.39 -7.41 4.80
N GLN A 558 3.45 -6.08 4.63
CA GLN A 558 4.70 -5.29 4.79
C GLN A 558 4.88 -4.81 6.25
N LYS A 559 4.84 -5.72 7.23
CA LYS A 559 4.84 -5.41 8.68
C LYS A 559 6.16 -4.84 9.22
N ASP A 560 7.21 -4.84 8.40
CA ASP A 560 8.44 -4.08 8.58
C ASP A 560 8.22 -2.55 8.48
N VAL A 561 7.07 -2.13 7.93
CA VAL A 561 6.63 -0.74 7.83
C VAL A 561 5.18 -0.54 8.36
N VAL A 562 4.23 -1.34 7.88
CA VAL A 562 2.79 -1.57 8.27
C VAL A 562 2.31 -1.49 9.75
N GLU A 563 1.54 -0.50 10.25
CA GLU A 563 1.04 -0.49 11.67
C GLU A 563 -0.12 -1.49 11.97
N ARG A 564 -1.43 -1.43 11.63
CA ARG A 564 -2.40 -0.53 10.93
C ARG A 564 -2.32 -0.33 9.41
N ALA A 565 -3.04 -1.20 8.70
CA ALA A 565 -3.65 -0.93 7.39
C ALA A 565 -5.15 -1.26 7.40
N TRP A 566 -6.00 -0.50 6.68
CA TRP A 566 -7.45 -0.72 6.67
C TRP A 566 -8.14 -0.26 5.38
N VAL A 567 -9.45 -0.55 5.28
CA VAL A 567 -10.36 -0.10 4.22
C VAL A 567 -11.63 0.47 4.86
N GLU A 568 -12.15 1.56 4.32
CA GLU A 568 -13.44 2.13 4.73
C GLU A 568 -14.15 2.85 3.57
N ALA A 569 -15.44 3.16 3.74
CA ALA A 569 -16.21 3.97 2.81
C ALA A 569 -16.09 5.46 3.16
N VAL A 570 -15.73 6.31 2.20
CA VAL A 570 -15.57 7.78 2.39
C VAL A 570 -16.56 8.64 1.60
N PHE A 571 -17.48 8.03 0.84
CA PHE A 571 -18.54 8.72 0.09
C PHE A 571 -19.87 7.95 0.17
N ASP A 572 -20.99 8.67 0.15
CA ASP A 572 -22.30 8.11 -0.23
C ASP A 572 -22.21 7.43 -1.61
N TYR A 573 -22.44 6.11 -1.62
CA TYR A 573 -22.38 5.25 -2.79
C TYR A 573 -23.34 5.69 -3.93
N ARG A 574 -24.50 6.27 -3.59
CA ARG A 574 -25.49 6.74 -4.57
C ARG A 574 -24.96 7.91 -5.38
N GLN A 575 -24.11 8.75 -4.78
CA GLN A 575 -23.43 9.86 -5.45
C GLN A 575 -22.08 9.47 -6.07
N SER A 576 -21.27 8.67 -5.37
CA SER A 576 -20.10 8.03 -5.99
C SER A 576 -19.87 6.58 -5.52
N PRO A 577 -20.05 5.58 -6.40
CA PRO A 577 -19.93 4.17 -6.03
C PRO A 577 -18.48 3.67 -5.88
N ARG A 578 -17.48 4.51 -6.16
CA ARG A 578 -16.06 4.24 -5.87
C ARG A 578 -15.71 4.97 -4.59
N ASN A 579 -16.27 4.47 -3.48
CA ASN A 579 -16.17 5.07 -2.16
C ASN A 579 -15.21 4.35 -1.21
N LEU A 580 -14.67 3.17 -1.58
CA LEU A 580 -13.70 2.46 -0.76
C LEU A 580 -12.30 3.06 -0.91
N VAL A 581 -11.73 3.52 0.21
CA VAL A 581 -10.33 3.95 0.34
C VAL A 581 -9.50 2.82 0.95
N VAL A 582 -8.25 2.64 0.51
CA VAL A 582 -7.25 1.76 1.15
C VAL A 582 -6.19 2.62 1.84
N VAL A 583 -5.84 2.28 3.09
CA VAL A 583 -5.10 3.15 4.02
C VAL A 583 -4.03 2.38 4.81
N GLY A 584 -2.97 3.06 5.25
CA GLY A 584 -2.03 2.56 6.28
C GLY A 584 -0.97 3.59 6.71
N ASP A 585 -0.40 3.40 7.92
CA ASP A 585 0.62 4.22 8.62
C ASP A 585 1.61 3.35 9.46
N HIS A 586 2.66 3.91 10.10
CA HIS A 586 3.92 3.16 10.41
C HIS A 586 4.78 3.63 11.64
N GLU A 587 4.74 3.08 12.87
CA GLU A 587 5.63 3.55 13.99
C GLU A 587 6.13 2.52 15.06
N TYR A 588 7.34 2.77 15.61
CA TYR A 588 7.89 2.16 16.83
C TYR A 588 8.18 3.23 17.91
N THR A 589 8.16 2.82 19.18
CA THR A 589 8.35 3.71 20.34
C THR A 589 9.30 3.12 21.40
N LEU A 590 10.08 3.99 22.03
CA LEU A 590 10.95 3.68 23.17
C LEU A 590 10.29 4.17 24.48
N ILE A 591 10.31 3.32 25.51
CA ILE A 591 9.59 3.52 26.78
C ILE A 591 10.55 3.35 27.95
N TYR A 592 10.62 4.37 28.80
CA TYR A 592 11.35 4.40 30.07
C TYR A 592 10.40 4.15 31.25
N ILE A 593 10.71 3.16 32.08
CA ILE A 593 9.98 2.79 33.30
C ILE A 593 10.97 2.80 34.49
N PRO A 594 10.76 3.64 35.52
CA PRO A 594 11.56 3.59 36.75
C PRO A 594 11.45 2.25 37.49
N LEU A 595 12.56 1.76 38.05
CA LEU A 595 12.59 0.50 38.81
C LEU A 595 11.54 0.38 39.94
N PRO A 596 11.22 1.44 40.72
CA PRO A 596 10.14 1.36 41.73
C PRO A 596 8.74 1.08 41.17
N LEU A 597 8.55 1.20 39.85
CA LEU A 597 7.30 0.87 39.14
C LEU A 597 7.36 -0.47 38.39
N TYR A 598 8.47 -1.23 38.49
CA TYR A 598 8.63 -2.49 37.77
C TYR A 598 7.51 -3.49 38.06
N SER A 599 7.09 -3.63 39.32
CA SER A 599 6.03 -4.58 39.70
C SER A 599 4.67 -4.27 39.07
N GLN A 600 4.40 -2.99 38.80
CA GLN A 600 3.19 -2.49 38.17
C GLN A 600 3.23 -2.70 36.65
N PHE A 601 4.41 -2.56 36.04
CA PHE A 601 4.61 -2.80 34.60
C PHE A 601 4.98 -4.25 34.24
N LEU A 602 5.25 -5.14 35.21
CA LEU A 602 5.54 -6.54 34.94
C LEU A 602 4.38 -7.22 34.16
N GLN A 603 3.13 -6.93 34.50
CA GLN A 603 1.98 -7.51 33.79
C GLN A 603 1.89 -7.05 32.31
N PRO A 604 1.91 -5.75 31.96
CA PRO A 604 1.90 -5.32 30.56
C PRO A 604 3.19 -5.72 29.81
N ILE A 605 4.36 -5.77 30.46
CA ILE A 605 5.60 -6.29 29.86
C ILE A 605 5.43 -7.77 29.48
N LEU A 606 4.83 -8.60 30.34
CA LEU A 606 4.53 -10.00 30.02
C LEU A 606 3.47 -10.12 28.91
N ARG A 607 2.48 -9.21 28.81
CA ARG A 607 1.53 -9.18 27.67
C ARG A 607 2.21 -8.88 26.33
N ILE A 608 3.23 -8.02 26.33
CA ILE A 608 4.02 -7.65 25.14
C ILE A 608 5.01 -8.77 24.75
N LEU A 609 5.52 -9.52 25.73
CA LEU A 609 6.49 -10.60 25.53
C LEU A 609 5.87 -11.92 25.05
N LEU A 610 4.64 -12.24 25.49
CA LEU A 610 4.12 -13.61 25.42
C LEU A 610 3.07 -13.82 24.32
N PRO A 611 3.08 -15.00 23.66
CA PRO A 611 2.02 -15.40 22.73
C PRO A 611 0.61 -15.31 23.33
N GLN A 612 -0.26 -14.48 22.73
CA GLN A 612 -1.66 -14.27 23.12
C GLN A 612 -2.58 -15.00 22.13
N THR A 613 -2.76 -16.31 22.30
CA THR A 613 -3.55 -17.14 21.37
C THR A 613 -5.04 -17.26 21.72
N GLN A 614 -5.52 -16.56 22.76
CA GLN A 614 -6.92 -16.64 23.21
C GLN A 614 -7.46 -15.28 23.67
N SER A 615 -8.70 -14.99 23.28
CA SER A 615 -9.47 -13.89 23.86
C SER A 615 -9.98 -14.31 25.25
N LEU A 616 -9.63 -13.53 26.27
CA LEU A 616 -10.22 -13.64 27.61
C LEU A 616 -11.53 -12.85 27.62
N ALA A 617 -12.66 -13.55 27.51
CA ALA A 617 -13.98 -12.95 27.40
C ALA A 617 -14.40 -12.22 28.70
N ASP A 618 -14.66 -10.91 28.62
CA ASP A 618 -16.02 -10.42 28.34
C ASP A 618 -16.02 -8.88 28.12
N GLY A 619 -16.58 -8.43 26.98
CA GLY A 619 -16.83 -7.01 26.70
C GLY A 619 -15.69 -6.21 26.03
N SER A 620 -15.96 -5.72 24.81
CA SER A 620 -15.32 -4.56 24.14
C SER A 620 -13.82 -4.27 24.42
N ASP A 621 -12.92 -5.12 23.90
CA ASP A 621 -11.81 -4.70 23.03
C ASP A 621 -10.88 -5.90 22.72
N THR A 622 -10.81 -6.30 21.45
CA THR A 622 -9.89 -7.36 20.98
C THR A 622 -8.45 -6.85 20.91
N LEU A 623 -7.77 -6.92 22.06
CA LEU A 623 -6.33 -6.72 22.15
C LEU A 623 -5.58 -7.96 21.62
N GLU A 624 -5.44 -8.01 20.30
CA GLU A 624 -4.51 -8.92 19.61
C GLU A 624 -3.11 -8.89 20.24
N GLY A 625 -2.42 -10.03 20.20
CA GLY A 625 -1.02 -10.11 20.55
C GLY A 625 -0.30 -11.19 19.74
N LEU A 626 0.96 -11.47 20.11
CA LEU A 626 1.81 -12.48 19.48
C LEU A 626 1.06 -13.79 19.17
N THR A 627 0.91 -14.13 17.89
CA THR A 627 0.45 -15.46 17.44
C THR A 627 1.42 -16.00 16.39
N ALA A 628 1.35 -17.30 16.09
CA ALA A 628 2.18 -17.89 15.04
C ALA A 628 1.88 -17.28 13.65
N ASP A 629 0.64 -16.86 13.40
CA ASP A 629 0.21 -16.22 12.15
C ASP A 629 0.47 -14.70 12.13
N SER A 630 0.58 -14.04 13.30
CA SER A 630 0.85 -12.61 13.44
C SER A 630 2.34 -12.32 13.70
N GLN A 631 3.07 -11.97 12.64
CA GLN A 631 4.41 -11.34 12.70
C GLN A 631 4.34 -9.90 13.29
N GLN A 632 3.69 -9.70 14.45
CA GLN A 632 3.42 -8.40 15.07
C GLN A 632 4.63 -7.77 15.77
N HIS A 633 5.79 -8.44 15.74
CA HIS A 633 7.04 -7.97 16.31
C HIS A 633 8.18 -8.28 15.34
N ALA A 634 8.44 -7.39 14.37
CA ALA A 634 9.68 -7.46 13.60
C ALA A 634 10.89 -7.04 14.46
N PHE A 635 10.67 -6.25 15.51
CA PHE A 635 11.60 -6.02 16.62
C PHE A 635 10.86 -5.79 17.96
N LEU A 636 11.42 -6.31 19.05
CA LEU A 636 11.06 -6.03 20.44
C LEU A 636 12.33 -6.14 21.30
N ASN A 637 12.63 -5.13 22.11
CA ASN A 637 13.63 -5.23 23.18
C ASN A 637 12.97 -4.91 24.54
N ILE A 638 13.27 -5.74 25.54
CA ILE A 638 12.90 -5.52 26.95
C ILE A 638 14.18 -5.63 27.76
N SER A 639 14.62 -4.51 28.35
CA SER A 639 15.87 -4.41 29.12
C SER A 639 15.59 -3.96 30.55
N VAL A 640 15.75 -4.87 31.51
CA VAL A 640 15.79 -4.59 32.96
C VAL A 640 17.26 -4.43 33.36
N THR A 641 17.59 -3.35 34.07
CA THR A 641 18.96 -3.01 34.49
C THR A 641 18.99 -2.50 35.94
N PRO A 642 20.16 -2.30 36.57
CA PRO A 642 20.27 -1.67 37.89
C PRO A 642 19.85 -0.19 37.96
N LEU A 643 19.55 0.45 36.82
CA LEU A 643 19.12 1.85 36.73
C LEU A 643 17.64 2.00 36.36
N GLU A 644 17.19 1.24 35.36
CA GLU A 644 15.87 1.40 34.74
C GLU A 644 15.34 0.11 34.10
N VAL A 645 14.06 0.17 33.72
CA VAL A 645 13.44 -0.75 32.75
C VAL A 645 13.13 0.01 31.47
N SER A 646 13.69 -0.48 30.37
CA SER A 646 13.58 0.10 29.03
C SER A 646 12.88 -0.88 28.10
N VAL A 647 11.86 -0.43 27.37
CA VAL A 647 11.13 -1.26 26.40
C VAL A 647 11.10 -0.56 25.04
N VAL A 648 11.62 -1.22 24.00
CA VAL A 648 11.37 -0.86 22.60
C VAL A 648 10.24 -1.76 22.11
N ALA A 649 9.11 -1.17 21.75
CA ALA A 649 7.99 -1.89 21.16
C ALA A 649 7.37 -1.11 20.00
N HIS A 650 6.65 -1.81 19.13
CA HIS A 650 5.80 -1.19 18.12
C HIS A 650 4.74 -0.28 18.78
N SER A 651 4.47 0.90 18.21
CA SER A 651 3.76 1.99 18.91
C SER A 651 2.33 1.63 19.33
N SER A 652 1.70 0.66 18.66
CA SER A 652 0.40 0.13 19.05
C SER A 652 0.41 -0.48 20.47
N TRP A 653 1.50 -1.13 20.89
CA TRP A 653 1.65 -1.71 22.24
C TRP A 653 1.86 -0.63 23.31
N ALA A 654 2.65 0.41 22.99
CA ALA A 654 2.79 1.57 23.86
C ALA A 654 1.41 2.19 24.13
N ARG A 655 0.63 2.44 23.07
CA ARG A 655 -0.71 3.05 23.13
C ARG A 655 -1.78 2.16 23.79
N LYS A 656 -1.80 0.85 23.50
CA LYS A 656 -2.88 -0.07 23.93
C LYS A 656 -2.62 -0.81 25.25
N VAL A 657 -1.37 -0.97 25.69
CA VAL A 657 -1.03 -1.85 26.83
C VAL A 657 -0.18 -1.15 27.89
N ILE A 658 0.70 -0.21 27.53
CA ILE A 658 1.48 0.57 28.49
C ILE A 658 0.73 1.82 28.95
N GLN A 659 0.18 2.61 28.02
CA GLN A 659 -0.49 3.88 28.34
C GLN A 659 -1.65 3.72 29.35
N PRO A 660 -2.56 2.72 29.25
CA PRO A 660 -3.62 2.54 30.25
C PRO A 660 -3.12 2.27 31.66
N VAL A 661 -1.90 1.73 31.80
CA VAL A 661 -1.25 1.52 33.11
C VAL A 661 -0.59 2.81 33.61
N ILE A 662 -0.05 3.65 32.72
CA ILE A 662 0.41 5.01 33.06
C ILE A 662 -0.77 5.87 33.53
N ASP A 663 -1.89 5.86 32.81
CA ASP A 663 -3.08 6.66 33.11
C ASP A 663 -3.76 6.26 34.43
N ALA A 664 -3.61 4.99 34.85
CA ALA A 664 -4.07 4.47 36.13
C ALA A 664 -3.17 4.83 37.33
N LEU A 665 -1.95 5.33 37.10
CA LEU A 665 -1.03 5.74 38.18
C LEU A 665 -1.40 7.12 38.77
N PRO A 666 -1.13 7.35 40.07
CA PRO A 666 -1.13 8.70 40.63
C PRO A 666 -0.24 9.64 39.81
N ARG A 667 -0.70 10.87 39.52
CA ARG A 667 -0.04 11.81 38.59
C ARG A 667 1.47 11.99 38.77
N GLN A 668 1.97 11.94 40.01
CA GLN A 668 3.41 12.04 40.31
C GLN A 668 4.21 10.80 39.86
N LEU A 669 3.61 9.61 39.91
CA LEU A 669 4.21 8.37 39.42
C LEU A 669 4.01 8.23 37.90
N ALA A 670 2.83 8.61 37.38
CA ALA A 670 2.58 8.64 35.93
C ALA A 670 3.63 9.50 35.20
N GLY A 671 3.88 10.72 35.69
CA GLY A 671 4.92 11.62 35.15
C GLY A 671 6.38 11.21 35.42
N SER A 672 6.62 10.07 36.08
CA SER A 672 7.96 9.47 36.20
C SER A 672 8.24 8.41 35.14
N VAL A 673 7.20 7.84 34.54
CA VAL A 673 7.30 7.00 33.33
C VAL A 673 7.41 7.92 32.12
N ALA A 674 8.21 7.57 31.12
CA ALA A 674 8.33 8.38 29.90
C ALA A 674 8.23 7.51 28.65
N VAL A 675 7.17 7.73 27.88
CA VAL A 675 7.06 7.29 26.49
C VAL A 675 7.75 8.37 25.66
N LEU A 676 8.83 8.04 24.94
CA LEU A 676 9.56 9.04 24.15
C LEU A 676 8.72 9.44 22.94
N GLY A 677 8.62 10.75 22.68
CA GLY A 677 7.76 11.32 21.63
C GLY A 677 8.27 11.14 20.20
N ASP A 678 9.53 10.76 20.04
CA ASP A 678 10.10 10.42 18.74
C ASP A 678 9.61 9.04 18.29
N ALA A 679 9.06 8.96 17.09
CA ALA A 679 8.87 7.69 16.42
C ALA A 679 10.24 7.14 16.00
N TYR A 680 10.64 5.99 16.54
CA TYR A 680 11.92 5.37 16.21
C TYR A 680 11.80 4.49 14.97
N MET A 681 12.93 4.29 14.29
CA MET A 681 13.12 3.19 13.36
C MET A 681 14.25 2.30 13.87
N VAL A 682 14.11 1.00 13.65
CA VAL A 682 15.14 0.00 13.91
C VAL A 682 15.82 -0.36 12.59
N LEU A 683 17.14 -0.53 12.61
CA LEU A 683 17.97 -0.91 11.48
C LEU A 683 18.85 -2.09 11.91
N CYS A 684 18.76 -3.20 11.17
CA CYS A 684 19.51 -4.43 11.45
C CYS A 684 20.79 -4.48 10.59
N ILE A 685 21.91 -4.91 11.18
CA ILE A 685 23.22 -4.89 10.52
C ILE A 685 23.85 -6.27 10.57
N ILE A 686 24.09 -6.83 9.39
CA ILE A 686 24.74 -8.13 9.20
C ILE A 686 26.11 -7.88 8.57
N SER A 687 27.16 -7.95 9.40
CA SER A 687 28.56 -7.79 8.98
C SER A 687 29.44 -8.91 9.57
N ALA A 688 29.53 -10.02 8.82
CA ALA A 688 30.33 -11.17 9.19
C ALA A 688 31.84 -10.89 9.20
N ASP A 689 32.29 -9.89 8.42
CA ASP A 689 33.71 -9.60 8.15
C ASP A 689 34.33 -8.56 9.12
N LEU A 690 33.70 -8.32 10.28
CA LEU A 690 34.13 -7.29 11.25
C LEU A 690 34.17 -7.79 12.69
N ASP A 691 35.25 -7.44 13.39
CA ASP A 691 35.45 -7.71 14.82
C ASP A 691 34.45 -6.94 15.70
N ALA A 692 34.18 -7.44 16.91
CA ALA A 692 33.11 -6.90 17.76
C ALA A 692 33.32 -5.42 18.12
N ALA A 693 34.56 -5.01 18.44
CA ALA A 693 34.86 -3.64 18.82
C ALA A 693 34.87 -2.70 17.61
N GLY A 694 35.43 -3.17 16.49
CA GLY A 694 35.41 -2.50 15.19
C GLY A 694 34.00 -2.24 14.67
N ARG A 695 33.06 -3.21 14.78
CA ARG A 695 31.65 -3.02 14.39
C ARG A 695 31.03 -1.83 15.10
N VAL A 696 31.05 -1.80 16.44
CA VAL A 696 30.43 -0.72 17.22
C VAL A 696 30.96 0.65 16.78
N ILE A 697 32.27 0.79 16.56
CA ILE A 697 32.89 2.05 16.12
C ILE A 697 32.53 2.41 14.67
N GLN A 698 32.72 1.49 13.72
CA GLN A 698 32.50 1.76 12.30
C GLN A 698 31.04 2.09 11.98
N LEU A 699 30.10 1.53 12.75
CA LEU A 699 28.67 1.75 12.57
C LEU A 699 28.17 3.02 13.27
N SER A 700 28.68 3.34 14.47
CA SER A 700 28.24 4.53 15.23
C SER A 700 28.98 5.82 14.88
N SER A 701 30.24 5.77 14.42
CA SER A 701 31.04 6.97 14.13
C SER A 701 30.52 7.81 12.95
N PRO A 702 30.10 7.23 11.81
CA PRO A 702 29.51 8.01 10.71
C PRO A 702 28.23 8.73 11.14
N LEU A 703 27.41 8.07 11.96
CA LEU A 703 26.15 8.60 12.50
C LEU A 703 26.41 9.76 13.49
N ALA A 704 27.43 9.63 14.33
CA ALA A 704 27.86 10.68 15.24
C ALA A 704 28.42 11.92 14.50
N LEU A 705 29.24 11.73 13.46
CA LEU A 705 29.71 12.81 12.59
C LEU A 705 28.56 13.50 11.84
N ALA A 706 27.56 12.73 11.41
CA ALA A 706 26.35 13.24 10.77
C ALA A 706 25.38 13.93 11.76
N GLY A 707 25.69 13.96 13.07
CA GLY A 707 24.83 14.58 14.07
C GLY A 707 23.51 13.83 14.29
N VAL A 708 23.54 12.49 14.25
CA VAL A 708 22.37 11.64 14.53
C VAL A 708 22.47 11.05 15.96
N PRO A 709 21.43 11.20 16.80
CA PRO A 709 21.32 10.47 18.06
C PRO A 709 20.90 9.01 17.78
N ILE A 710 21.52 8.06 18.48
CA ILE A 710 21.27 6.62 18.30
C ILE A 710 21.19 5.89 19.65
N PHE A 711 20.37 4.85 19.69
CA PHE A 711 20.47 3.77 20.67
C PHE A 711 21.06 2.55 19.95
N PHE A 712 22.09 1.94 20.51
CA PHE A 712 22.80 0.80 19.93
C PHE A 712 22.56 -0.45 20.78
N VAL A 713 22.16 -1.56 20.16
CA VAL A 713 21.83 -2.81 20.85
C VAL A 713 22.57 -3.97 20.16
N THR A 714 23.68 -4.39 20.74
CA THR A 714 24.36 -5.64 20.34
C THR A 714 23.57 -6.84 20.83
N THR A 715 23.32 -7.80 19.93
CA THR A 715 22.68 -9.08 20.25
C THR A 715 23.60 -10.26 19.92
N TYR A 716 23.14 -11.49 20.16
CA TYR A 716 23.94 -12.71 19.91
C TYR A 716 24.25 -12.93 18.41
N PHE A 717 23.42 -12.41 17.50
CA PHE A 717 23.58 -12.59 16.05
C PHE A 717 23.86 -11.28 15.31
N SER A 718 23.03 -10.26 15.55
CA SER A 718 23.07 -8.99 14.81
C SER A 718 23.26 -7.79 15.73
N ASP A 719 23.85 -6.71 15.20
CA ASP A 719 23.87 -5.40 15.85
C ASP A 719 22.70 -4.55 15.34
N PHE A 720 21.90 -3.98 16.25
CA PHE A 720 20.74 -3.15 15.92
C PHE A 720 20.99 -1.69 16.29
N ILE A 721 20.65 -0.78 15.38
CA ILE A 721 20.66 0.67 15.64
C ILE A 721 19.23 1.19 15.59
N LEU A 722 18.85 1.92 16.64
CA LEU A 722 17.60 2.68 16.69
C LEU A 722 17.91 4.17 16.62
N PHE A 723 17.16 4.90 15.82
CA PHE A 723 17.28 6.35 15.66
C PHE A 723 15.90 6.97 15.42
N PRO A 724 15.69 8.27 15.71
CA PRO A 724 14.47 8.96 15.33
C PRO A 724 14.22 8.83 13.82
N LYS A 725 13.01 8.41 13.43
CA LYS A 725 12.57 8.15 12.04
C LYS A 725 12.88 9.31 11.10
N SER A 726 12.87 10.52 11.64
CA SER A 726 13.19 11.77 10.98
C SER A 726 14.65 11.89 10.50
N GLU A 727 15.61 11.24 11.18
CA GLU A 727 17.06 11.36 10.91
C GLU A 727 17.56 10.40 9.81
N ARG A 728 16.74 9.46 9.33
CA ARG A 728 17.16 8.40 8.39
C ARG A 728 17.74 8.88 7.04
N ARG A 729 17.55 10.14 6.60
CA ARG A 729 18.32 10.70 5.43
C ARG A 729 19.81 10.74 5.76
N LYS A 730 20.16 11.24 6.95
CA LYS A 730 21.54 11.32 7.44
C LYS A 730 22.09 9.91 7.71
N VAL A 731 21.29 9.00 8.28
CA VAL A 731 21.69 7.60 8.54
C VAL A 731 22.08 6.86 7.26
N ILE A 732 21.17 6.77 6.28
CA ILE A 732 21.45 6.04 5.03
C ILE A 732 22.68 6.64 4.34
N LYS A 733 22.72 7.97 4.20
CA LYS A 733 23.86 8.64 3.56
C LYS A 733 25.16 8.35 4.29
N ALA A 734 25.22 8.52 5.61
CA ALA A 734 26.45 8.33 6.38
C ALA A 734 26.95 6.88 6.36
N LEU A 735 26.06 5.88 6.38
CA LEU A 735 26.46 4.47 6.28
C LEU A 735 26.92 4.10 4.86
N SER A 736 26.23 4.56 3.82
CA SER A 736 26.63 4.30 2.43
C SER A 736 27.88 5.07 1.98
N ASP A 737 28.10 6.28 2.50
CA ASP A 737 29.37 7.02 2.35
C ASP A 737 30.58 6.26 2.95
N HIS A 738 30.34 5.24 3.82
CA HIS A 738 31.38 4.44 4.50
C HIS A 738 31.33 2.93 4.15
N GLY A 739 30.67 2.54 3.05
CA GLY A 739 30.78 1.19 2.47
C GLY A 739 29.72 0.16 2.92
N PHE A 740 28.62 0.62 3.55
CA PHE A 740 27.47 -0.22 3.88
C PHE A 740 26.32 0.00 2.89
N GLU A 741 25.83 -1.07 2.27
CA GLU A 741 24.71 -1.02 1.33
C GLU A 741 23.41 -1.56 1.96
N LEU A 742 22.29 -0.96 1.57
CA LEU A 742 20.95 -1.31 2.03
C LEU A 742 20.41 -2.50 1.20
N SER A 743 19.87 -3.52 1.87
CA SER A 743 19.53 -4.80 1.23
C SER A 743 18.36 -4.70 0.25
N GLU A 744 18.49 -5.33 -0.93
CA GLU A 744 17.42 -5.41 -1.94
C GLU A 744 16.21 -6.26 -1.47
N GLU A 745 16.41 -7.21 -0.55
CA GLU A 745 15.33 -8.08 -0.05
C GLU A 745 14.59 -7.53 1.17
N ASN A 746 15.20 -6.63 1.96
CA ASN A 746 14.61 -6.04 3.16
C ASN A 746 15.17 -4.63 3.37
N GLN A 747 14.35 -3.58 3.18
CA GLN A 747 14.82 -2.19 3.23
C GLN A 747 15.09 -1.65 4.66
N SER A 748 15.05 -2.51 5.68
CA SER A 748 15.47 -2.23 7.06
C SER A 748 16.85 -2.81 7.42
N SER A 749 17.47 -3.64 6.56
CA SER A 749 18.77 -4.25 6.82
C SER A 749 19.89 -3.70 5.92
N PHE A 750 21.10 -3.66 6.48
CA PHE A 750 22.33 -3.27 5.79
C PHE A 750 23.35 -4.42 5.78
N VAL A 751 24.08 -4.53 4.67
CA VAL A 751 25.15 -5.50 4.44
C VAL A 751 26.44 -4.74 4.12
N SER A 752 27.55 -5.13 4.73
CA SER A 752 28.86 -4.57 4.38
C SER A 752 29.41 -5.24 3.11
N LYS A 753 30.00 -4.47 2.21
CA LYS A 753 30.70 -5.00 1.01
C LYS A 753 32.20 -4.73 0.99
N SER A 754 32.64 -3.66 1.65
CA SER A 754 34.04 -3.33 1.92
C SER A 754 34.05 -2.14 2.89
N PRO A 755 34.12 -2.35 4.21
CA PRO A 755 34.04 -1.27 5.17
C PRO A 755 35.28 -0.37 5.11
N SER A 756 35.08 0.94 5.10
CA SER A 756 36.18 1.90 5.15
C SER A 756 36.79 2.01 6.56
N SER A 757 38.09 2.30 6.65
CA SER A 757 38.75 2.62 7.92
C SER A 757 38.04 3.77 8.67
N PRO A 758 37.97 3.75 10.02
CA PRO A 758 37.30 4.79 10.80
C PRO A 758 37.74 6.22 10.42
N PRO A 759 36.80 7.19 10.39
CA PRO A 759 37.08 8.54 9.91
C PRO A 759 38.07 9.28 10.81
N SER A 760 38.93 10.10 10.20
CA SER A 760 40.08 10.79 10.83
C SER A 760 39.75 11.65 12.06
N ASN A 761 38.49 12.04 12.24
CA ASN A 761 38.03 12.93 13.29
C ASN A 761 37.52 12.19 14.54
N ALA A 762 37.70 10.87 14.63
CA ALA A 762 37.25 10.07 15.78
C ALA A 762 37.72 10.62 17.14
N ASN A 763 38.96 11.11 17.23
CA ASN A 763 39.52 11.71 18.46
C ASN A 763 38.77 13.00 18.89
N GLU A 764 38.31 13.81 17.93
CA GLU A 764 37.48 15.00 18.22
C GLU A 764 36.11 14.61 18.80
N LEU A 765 35.49 13.55 18.28
CA LEU A 765 34.25 12.99 18.83
C LEU A 765 34.46 12.42 20.24
N GLN A 766 35.57 11.73 20.50
CA GLN A 766 35.91 11.26 21.85
C GLN A 766 36.03 12.44 22.81
N VAL A 767 36.88 13.43 22.51
CA VAL A 767 37.06 14.61 23.37
C VAL A 767 35.72 15.29 23.66
N ARG A 768 34.90 15.58 22.64
CA ARG A 768 33.56 16.18 22.80
C ARG A 768 32.63 15.33 23.67
N THR A 769 32.72 14.01 23.59
CA THR A 769 31.91 13.07 24.39
C THR A 769 32.29 13.12 25.86
N PHE A 770 33.58 12.98 26.20
CA PHE A 770 34.04 13.04 27.59
C PHE A 770 33.82 14.43 28.20
N ASP A 771 33.99 15.50 27.42
CA ASP A 771 33.64 16.87 27.82
C ASP A 771 32.16 17.00 28.23
N LEU A 772 31.24 16.38 27.48
CA LEU A 772 29.80 16.42 27.75
C LEU A 772 29.42 15.57 28.97
N LEU A 773 29.93 14.35 29.05
CA LEU A 773 29.69 13.42 30.15
C LEU A 773 30.20 14.00 31.48
N GLN A 774 31.41 14.59 31.50
CA GLN A 774 31.94 15.27 32.69
C GLN A 774 31.10 16.51 33.07
N LYS A 775 30.67 17.32 32.10
CA LYS A 775 29.78 18.49 32.34
C LYS A 775 28.39 18.10 32.84
N ARG A 776 27.99 16.83 32.71
CA ARG A 776 26.73 16.26 33.21
C ARG A 776 26.92 15.33 34.41
N SER A 777 28.14 15.27 34.96
CA SER A 777 28.52 14.45 36.11
C SER A 777 28.25 12.95 35.94
N VAL A 778 28.33 12.43 34.71
CA VAL A 778 28.16 10.99 34.42
C VAL A 778 29.41 10.24 34.87
N ALA A 779 29.30 9.46 35.96
CA ALA A 779 30.40 8.65 36.47
C ALA A 779 30.28 7.19 36.00
N PRO A 780 31.35 6.59 35.42
CA PRO A 780 31.34 5.19 35.01
C PRO A 780 31.49 4.28 36.23
N TYR A 781 30.60 3.30 36.37
CA TYR A 781 30.65 2.32 37.46
C TYR A 781 30.41 0.89 36.99
N VAL A 782 30.88 -0.05 37.80
CA VAL A 782 30.62 -1.49 37.68
C VAL A 782 29.93 -1.92 38.96
N ASP A 783 29.04 -2.89 38.86
CA ASP A 783 28.45 -3.56 40.02
C ASP A 783 29.24 -4.84 40.31
N ASP A 784 30.00 -4.85 41.42
CA ASP A 784 30.96 -5.92 41.72
C ASP A 784 30.30 -7.31 41.82
N ASP A 785 29.01 -7.35 42.16
CA ASP A 785 28.18 -8.54 42.33
C ASP A 785 27.42 -8.97 41.06
N LEU A 786 27.58 -8.24 39.94
CA LEU A 786 26.94 -8.54 38.67
C LEU A 786 27.95 -9.12 37.67
N ARG A 787 27.64 -10.30 37.11
CA ARG A 787 28.31 -10.85 35.92
C ARG A 787 27.25 -11.21 34.91
N LEU A 788 27.51 -10.91 33.65
CA LEU A 788 26.60 -11.19 32.54
C LEU A 788 27.11 -12.37 31.71
N VAL A 789 26.18 -12.99 30.99
CA VAL A 789 26.44 -13.95 29.92
C VAL A 789 25.50 -13.64 28.76
N GLN A 790 25.97 -13.84 27.54
CA GLN A 790 25.22 -13.58 26.30
C GLN A 790 24.86 -14.90 25.64
N CYS A 791 23.58 -15.11 25.35
CA CYS A 791 23.04 -16.38 24.87
C CYS A 791 21.95 -16.16 23.82
N SER A 792 21.67 -17.21 23.05
CA SER A 792 20.50 -17.33 22.17
C SER A 792 19.54 -18.37 22.74
N GLY A 793 18.25 -18.24 22.42
CA GLY A 793 17.30 -19.35 22.47
C GLY A 793 17.73 -20.51 21.57
N ARG A 794 17.41 -21.74 21.97
CA ARG A 794 17.70 -22.94 21.16
C ARG A 794 16.62 -23.16 20.09
N ASP A 795 17.07 -23.35 18.85
CA ASP A 795 16.23 -23.72 17.71
C ASP A 795 15.90 -25.23 17.75
N VAL A 796 14.61 -25.55 17.73
CA VAL A 796 14.04 -26.90 17.75
C VAL A 796 14.38 -27.70 16.48
N SER A 797 14.67 -27.03 15.36
CA SER A 797 15.11 -27.69 14.12
C SER A 797 16.40 -28.50 14.31
N GLN A 798 17.28 -28.05 15.22
CA GLN A 798 18.58 -28.65 15.49
C GLN A 798 18.45 -29.97 16.28
N LEU A 799 17.40 -30.11 17.11
CA LEU A 799 17.11 -31.36 17.85
C LEU A 799 16.78 -32.54 16.91
N VAL A 800 16.10 -32.27 15.79
CA VAL A 800 15.70 -33.30 14.82
C VAL A 800 16.92 -33.93 14.13
N SER A 801 18.01 -33.16 13.95
CA SER A 801 19.25 -33.67 13.36
C SER A 801 20.07 -34.56 14.32
N ALA A 802 19.89 -34.40 15.64
CA ALA A 802 20.65 -35.14 16.65
C ALA A 802 20.12 -36.56 16.91
N TYR A 803 18.81 -36.81 16.70
CA TYR A 803 18.14 -38.05 17.10
C TYR A 803 17.35 -38.74 15.98
N GLY A 804 18.08 -39.26 14.98
CA GLY A 804 17.67 -40.48 14.27
C GLY A 804 16.87 -40.33 12.97
N SER A 805 17.59 -40.53 11.85
CA SER A 805 17.14 -41.08 10.57
C SER A 805 15.62 -41.21 10.32
N SER A 806 15.04 -40.25 9.61
CA SER A 806 13.76 -40.42 8.90
C SER A 806 13.82 -39.76 7.53
N ARG A 807 13.31 -40.44 6.49
CA ARG A 807 13.20 -39.90 5.13
C ARG A 807 11.97 -38.99 5.03
N GLN A 808 12.18 -37.68 4.91
CA GLN A 808 11.15 -36.78 4.42
C GLN A 808 11.53 -36.17 3.07
N GLN A 809 10.51 -35.97 2.23
CA GLN A 809 10.62 -35.41 0.89
C GLN A 809 10.78 -33.89 0.97
N GLN A 810 11.59 -33.32 0.09
CA GLN A 810 11.68 -31.86 -0.07
C GLN A 810 10.31 -31.27 -0.42
N ARG A 811 9.77 -30.46 0.49
CA ARG A 811 8.71 -29.49 0.18
C ARG A 811 9.36 -28.13 -0.09
N PRO A 812 8.82 -27.29 -0.99
CA PRO A 812 9.36 -25.96 -1.24
C PRO A 812 9.24 -25.08 0.00
N HIS A 813 10.21 -24.17 0.18
CA HIS A 813 10.36 -23.37 1.40
C HIS A 813 9.16 -22.44 1.64
N ARG A 814 8.44 -22.65 2.75
CA ARG A 814 7.88 -21.53 3.54
C ARG A 814 9.07 -20.82 4.21
N ARG A 815 9.06 -19.48 4.26
CA ARG A 815 9.81 -18.77 5.31
C ARG A 815 9.13 -19.14 6.64
N GLN A 816 9.89 -19.75 7.55
CA GLN A 816 9.41 -20.16 8.88
C GLN A 816 9.60 -19.01 9.86
N SER A 817 8.70 -18.88 10.84
CA SER A 817 8.86 -17.88 11.91
C SER A 817 9.62 -18.49 13.08
N TRP A 818 10.51 -17.73 13.73
CA TRP A 818 11.23 -18.21 14.93
C TRP A 818 10.27 -18.64 16.05
N ILE A 819 9.06 -18.08 16.10
CA ILE A 819 8.00 -18.44 17.06
C ILE A 819 7.48 -19.88 16.86
N GLU A 820 7.63 -20.48 15.67
CA GLU A 820 7.29 -21.88 15.40
C GLU A 820 8.42 -22.84 15.81
N ASN A 821 9.66 -22.34 15.86
CA ASN A 821 10.89 -23.13 15.99
C ASN A 821 11.63 -22.93 17.33
N VAL A 822 11.13 -22.09 18.25
CA VAL A 822 11.74 -21.85 19.57
C VAL A 822 11.06 -22.69 20.66
N ASP A 823 11.88 -23.28 21.53
CA ASP A 823 11.41 -24.06 22.68
C ASP A 823 10.49 -23.24 23.60
N SER A 824 9.24 -23.69 23.78
CA SER A 824 8.25 -23.04 24.67
C SER A 824 8.72 -22.90 26.12
N LYS A 825 9.64 -23.76 26.58
CA LYS A 825 10.27 -23.64 27.89
C LYS A 825 11.13 -22.37 27.98
N LEU A 826 11.76 -21.90 26.90
CA LEU A 826 12.51 -20.64 26.88
C LEU A 826 11.65 -19.47 27.37
N TYR A 827 10.43 -19.34 26.84
CA TYR A 827 9.48 -18.33 27.31
C TYR A 827 9.16 -18.50 28.80
N THR A 828 8.94 -19.74 29.26
CA THR A 828 8.71 -20.01 30.70
C THR A 828 9.91 -19.57 31.55
N CYS A 829 11.14 -19.76 31.08
CA CYS A 829 12.35 -19.29 31.74
C CYS A 829 12.46 -17.76 31.75
N ILE A 830 12.12 -17.07 30.66
CA ILE A 830 12.09 -15.58 30.61
C ILE A 830 11.01 -15.03 31.56
N ILE A 831 9.81 -15.63 31.60
CA ILE A 831 8.76 -15.26 32.58
C ILE A 831 9.31 -15.41 33.99
N SER A 832 9.89 -16.57 34.32
CA SER A 832 10.44 -16.84 35.65
C SER A 832 11.55 -15.85 36.03
N ALA A 833 12.42 -15.50 35.09
CA ALA A 833 13.47 -14.51 35.30
C ALA A 833 12.92 -13.10 35.56
N LEU A 834 11.93 -12.64 34.78
CA LEU A 834 11.26 -11.35 34.98
C LEU A 834 10.47 -11.30 36.30
N VAL A 835 9.70 -12.34 36.62
CA VAL A 835 8.96 -12.45 37.90
C VAL A 835 9.90 -12.44 39.10
N SER A 836 11.14 -12.91 38.94
CA SER A 836 12.18 -12.89 39.99
C SER A 836 12.84 -11.52 40.20
N GLN A 837 12.41 -10.46 39.51
CA GLN A 837 12.98 -9.10 39.57
C GLN A 837 14.50 -9.08 39.29
N PRO A 838 14.90 -9.33 38.03
CA PRO A 838 16.29 -9.59 37.69
C PRO A 838 17.13 -8.32 37.79
N ARG A 839 18.34 -8.42 38.38
CA ARG A 839 19.27 -7.27 38.46
C ARG A 839 19.71 -6.78 37.08
N PHE A 840 19.83 -7.72 36.14
CA PHE A 840 20.04 -7.44 34.73
C PHE A 840 19.41 -8.54 33.87
N LEU A 841 18.59 -8.14 32.90
CA LEU A 841 18.05 -9.01 31.86
C LEU A 841 17.65 -8.15 30.65
N SER A 842 18.38 -8.29 29.54
CA SER A 842 17.95 -7.80 28.22
C SER A 842 17.49 -8.97 27.35
N VAL A 843 16.31 -8.82 26.76
CA VAL A 843 15.67 -9.77 25.85
C VAL A 843 15.42 -9.05 24.54
N THR A 844 15.97 -9.54 23.44
CA THR A 844 15.70 -9.03 22.08
C THR A 844 15.08 -10.12 21.22
N LEU A 845 13.93 -9.82 20.64
CA LEU A 845 13.23 -10.64 19.65
C LEU A 845 13.23 -9.85 18.34
N ALA A 846 13.71 -10.43 17.25
CA ALA A 846 13.71 -9.82 15.92
C ALA A 846 13.16 -10.81 14.88
N GLN A 847 12.74 -10.34 13.71
CA GLN A 847 12.09 -11.23 12.74
C GLN A 847 12.99 -12.35 12.21
N ASP A 848 14.25 -12.01 11.92
CA ASP A 848 15.17 -12.86 11.18
C ASP A 848 16.22 -13.56 12.09
N ASP A 849 16.27 -13.21 13.38
CA ASP A 849 17.19 -13.77 14.40
C ASP A 849 16.43 -14.58 15.47
N PRO A 850 16.97 -15.72 15.95
CA PRO A 850 16.49 -16.37 17.17
C PRO A 850 16.59 -15.46 18.41
N PRO A 851 15.72 -15.62 19.43
CA PRO A 851 15.68 -14.77 20.62
C PRO A 851 17.04 -14.61 21.31
N SER A 852 17.55 -13.39 21.39
CA SER A 852 18.81 -13.07 22.06
C SER A 852 18.58 -12.65 23.51
N LEU A 853 19.45 -13.10 24.40
CA LEU A 853 19.43 -12.84 25.82
C LEU A 853 20.80 -12.33 26.29
N LEU A 854 20.81 -11.27 27.10
CA LEU A 854 21.97 -10.84 27.89
C LEU A 854 21.50 -10.75 29.34
N LEU A 855 21.96 -11.67 30.19
CA LEU A 855 21.37 -11.92 31.51
C LEU A 855 22.42 -12.01 32.62
N ASP A 856 22.03 -11.67 33.86
CA ASP A 856 22.83 -11.96 35.06
C ASP A 856 23.10 -13.47 35.12
N ARG A 857 24.37 -13.86 35.23
CA ARG A 857 24.83 -15.26 35.29
C ARG A 857 24.15 -16.05 36.41
N LYS A 858 23.69 -15.39 37.47
CA LYS A 858 22.88 -15.97 38.57
C LYS A 858 21.52 -16.51 38.08
N LEU A 859 21.02 -16.09 36.91
CA LEU A 859 19.78 -16.55 36.29
C LEU A 859 19.96 -17.77 35.37
N LEU A 860 21.17 -18.11 34.93
CA LEU A 860 21.44 -19.27 34.06
C LEU A 860 20.74 -20.59 34.49
N PRO A 861 20.69 -20.96 35.79
CA PRO A 861 20.04 -22.19 36.22
C PRO A 861 18.54 -22.26 35.91
N LEU A 862 17.86 -21.12 35.67
CA LEU A 862 16.46 -21.09 35.23
C LEU A 862 16.30 -21.57 33.79
N PHE A 863 17.27 -21.27 32.92
CA PHE A 863 17.20 -21.51 31.48
C PHE A 863 17.69 -22.91 31.08
N GLY A 864 18.73 -23.41 31.76
CA GLY A 864 19.28 -24.74 31.52
C GLY A 864 19.64 -24.98 30.05
N ASP A 865 19.00 -25.97 29.44
CA ASP A 865 19.21 -26.38 28.05
C ASP A 865 18.25 -25.72 27.03
N SER A 866 17.40 -24.77 27.42
CA SER A 866 16.60 -24.00 26.44
C SER A 866 17.38 -22.88 25.74
N ILE A 867 18.64 -22.65 26.15
CA ILE A 867 19.57 -21.68 25.58
C ILE A 867 20.82 -22.33 24.98
N VAL A 868 21.55 -21.55 24.18
CA VAL A 868 22.86 -21.86 23.59
C VAL A 868 23.75 -20.60 23.62
N GLY A 869 25.06 -20.78 23.74
CA GLY A 869 26.04 -19.68 23.81
C GLY A 869 27.25 -20.04 24.66
N ASP A 870 28.21 -19.13 24.76
CA ASP A 870 29.30 -19.25 25.73
C ASP A 870 28.81 -18.80 27.11
N THR A 871 28.45 -19.79 27.94
CA THR A 871 28.01 -19.59 29.32
C THR A 871 29.19 -19.53 30.31
N ASP A 872 30.40 -19.82 29.86
CA ASP A 872 31.60 -19.84 30.71
C ASP A 872 32.31 -18.48 30.73
N LEU A 873 32.29 -17.75 29.62
CA LEU A 873 32.77 -16.37 29.52
C LEU A 873 32.09 -15.45 30.56
N SER A 874 32.90 -14.74 31.34
CA SER A 874 32.43 -13.78 32.34
C SER A 874 32.43 -12.37 31.75
N LEU A 875 31.25 -11.84 31.45
CA LEU A 875 31.08 -10.47 30.97
C LEU A 875 30.76 -9.52 32.13
N VAL A 876 31.26 -8.28 32.06
CA VAL A 876 31.07 -7.23 33.06
C VAL A 876 30.54 -5.97 32.38
N PRO A 877 29.39 -5.43 32.83
CA PRO A 877 28.84 -4.18 32.34
C PRO A 877 29.43 -2.97 33.08
N ILE A 878 29.97 -2.02 32.32
CA ILE A 878 30.28 -0.67 32.79
C ILE A 878 29.08 0.22 32.46
N PHE A 879 28.38 0.68 33.50
CA PHE A 879 27.20 1.52 33.37
C PHE A 879 27.56 3.01 33.28
N LEU A 880 26.78 3.71 32.46
CA LEU A 880 26.75 5.17 32.31
C LEU A 880 25.29 5.61 32.55
N ASP A 881 25.03 6.28 33.66
CA ASP A 881 23.74 6.94 33.91
C ASP A 881 23.63 8.18 33.01
N LEU A 882 22.66 8.18 32.10
CA LEU A 882 22.42 9.27 31.14
C LEU A 882 21.10 10.01 31.45
N ALA A 883 20.46 9.80 32.61
CA ALA A 883 19.18 10.42 32.95
C ALA A 883 19.24 11.96 33.06
N ASN A 884 20.44 12.53 33.19
CA ASN A 884 20.71 13.97 33.15
C ASN A 884 21.01 14.51 31.73
N LEU A 885 20.91 13.69 30.68
CA LEU A 885 21.17 14.09 29.29
C LEU A 885 19.87 14.12 28.45
N PRO A 886 19.75 15.04 27.47
CA PRO A 886 18.70 15.00 26.46
C PRO A 886 18.83 13.78 25.52
N SER A 887 17.72 13.30 24.94
CA SER A 887 17.69 12.18 23.98
C SER A 887 18.29 12.52 22.62
N GLU A 888 18.46 13.80 22.31
CA GLU A 888 19.04 14.34 21.08
C GLU A 888 20.59 14.34 21.09
N VAL A 889 21.21 13.84 22.17
CA VAL A 889 22.68 13.79 22.28
C VAL A 889 23.27 12.73 21.35
N THR A 890 24.33 13.11 20.64
CA THR A 890 25.02 12.26 19.66
C THR A 890 26.42 11.87 20.14
N GLY A 891 26.96 10.79 19.58
CA GLY A 891 28.37 10.41 19.74
C GLY A 891 28.77 9.65 21.01
N ILE A 892 27.89 9.43 21.98
CA ILE A 892 28.23 8.70 23.22
C ILE A 892 28.76 7.30 22.92
N VAL A 893 28.08 6.55 22.03
CA VAL A 893 28.46 5.17 21.66
C VAL A 893 29.86 5.13 21.04
N CYS A 894 30.12 5.90 19.96
CA CYS A 894 31.42 5.91 19.30
C CYS A 894 32.53 6.54 20.16
N GLY A 895 32.20 7.55 20.98
CA GLY A 895 33.15 8.25 21.82
C GLY A 895 33.68 7.37 22.95
N VAL A 896 32.80 6.59 23.60
CA VAL A 896 33.22 5.66 24.65
C VAL A 896 33.86 4.40 24.04
N ALA A 897 33.25 3.77 23.02
CA ALA A 897 33.81 2.58 22.39
C ALA A 897 35.17 2.85 21.71
N GLY A 898 35.28 3.97 20.97
CA GLY A 898 36.51 4.40 20.32
C GLY A 898 37.65 4.62 21.30
N ARG A 899 37.37 5.33 22.42
CA ARG A 899 38.39 5.58 23.45
C ARG A 899 38.93 4.30 24.07
N LEU A 900 38.06 3.31 24.29
CA LEU A 900 38.44 2.01 24.80
C LEU A 900 39.28 1.23 23.79
N VAL A 901 38.87 1.16 22.52
CA VAL A 901 39.65 0.46 21.48
C VAL A 901 41.05 1.06 21.32
N ASP A 902 41.15 2.39 21.27
CA ASP A 902 42.41 3.12 21.14
C ASP A 902 43.36 2.86 22.33
N GLU A 903 42.92 3.11 23.57
CA GLU A 903 43.78 2.98 24.77
C GLU A 903 43.98 1.53 25.23
N MET A 904 43.06 0.62 24.90
CA MET A 904 43.23 -0.80 25.23
C MET A 904 44.05 -1.57 24.21
N HIS A 905 44.20 -1.04 22.98
CA HIS A 905 44.78 -1.71 21.82
C HIS A 905 44.04 -3.03 21.54
N MET A 906 42.70 -2.94 21.39
CA MET A 906 41.84 -4.11 21.21
C MET A 906 42.15 -4.82 19.88
N THR A 907 42.42 -6.12 19.95
CA THR A 907 42.60 -7.02 18.80
C THR A 907 41.26 -7.62 18.36
N GLU A 908 41.21 -8.22 17.16
CA GLU A 908 40.02 -8.88 16.58
C GLU A 908 39.32 -9.89 17.54
N THR A 909 40.08 -10.47 18.46
CA THR A 909 39.60 -11.39 19.51
C THR A 909 38.93 -10.72 20.72
N SER A 910 38.84 -9.39 20.75
CA SER A 910 38.37 -8.62 21.92
C SER A 910 36.87 -8.34 21.82
N GLN A 911 36.08 -8.93 22.71
CA GLN A 911 34.65 -8.70 22.74
C GLN A 911 34.31 -7.35 23.40
N LEU A 912 33.71 -6.46 22.62
CA LEU A 912 33.01 -5.26 23.09
C LEU A 912 31.58 -5.32 22.57
N SER A 913 30.61 -5.26 23.47
CA SER A 913 29.19 -5.11 23.14
C SER A 913 28.65 -3.82 23.76
N TYR A 914 27.66 -3.20 23.11
CA TYR A 914 27.01 -2.00 23.64
C TYR A 914 25.50 -2.22 23.78
N LEU A 915 24.95 -1.87 24.94
CA LEU A 915 23.51 -1.79 25.17
C LEU A 915 23.12 -0.37 25.57
N SER A 916 22.40 0.31 24.69
CA SER A 916 21.68 1.54 24.99
C SER A 916 20.28 1.20 25.49
N THR A 917 19.89 1.84 26.59
CA THR A 917 18.53 1.85 27.16
C THR A 917 18.00 3.29 27.16
N ALA A 918 16.73 3.49 27.49
CA ALA A 918 16.04 4.77 27.34
C ALA A 918 16.73 5.95 28.06
N ARG A 919 17.41 5.74 29.20
CA ARG A 919 18.26 6.76 29.85
C ARG A 919 19.59 6.25 30.41
N ALA A 920 20.09 5.10 29.98
CA ALA A 920 21.42 4.62 30.37
C ALA A 920 22.15 3.89 29.22
N GLY A 921 23.49 3.92 29.26
CA GLY A 921 24.35 3.12 28.40
C GLY A 921 25.12 2.08 29.21
N ALA A 922 25.29 0.88 28.67
CA ALA A 922 26.16 -0.15 29.23
C ALA A 922 27.18 -0.62 28.18
N VAL A 923 28.47 -0.47 28.50
CA VAL A 923 29.55 -1.11 27.73
C VAL A 923 29.84 -2.45 28.37
N ILE A 924 29.71 -3.54 27.61
CA ILE A 924 29.91 -4.90 28.10
C ILE A 924 31.20 -5.47 27.51
N LEU A 925 32.08 -5.93 28.40
CA LEU A 925 33.43 -6.44 28.11
C LEU A 925 33.70 -7.73 28.89
N ALA A 926 34.70 -8.50 28.51
CA ALA A 926 35.22 -9.58 29.37
C ALA A 926 35.77 -9.01 30.70
N GLU A 927 35.70 -9.77 31.79
CA GLU A 927 36.04 -9.31 33.15
C GLU A 927 37.44 -8.69 33.31
N GLU A 928 38.46 -9.29 32.69
CA GLU A 928 39.83 -8.73 32.63
C GLU A 928 39.89 -7.38 31.90
N GLN A 929 39.12 -7.26 30.82
CA GLN A 929 39.05 -6.07 29.97
C GLN A 929 38.26 -4.94 30.65
N ALA A 930 37.15 -5.25 31.32
CA ALA A 930 36.33 -4.29 32.05
C ALA A 930 37.10 -3.58 33.17
N THR A 931 37.98 -4.31 33.87
CA THR A 931 38.85 -3.74 34.91
C THR A 931 39.78 -2.66 34.33
N ARG A 932 40.40 -2.92 33.17
CA ARG A 932 41.25 -1.94 32.46
C ARG A 932 40.44 -0.78 31.88
N ALA A 933 39.28 -1.07 31.29
CA ALA A 933 38.37 -0.06 30.74
C ALA A 933 37.88 0.92 31.82
N LEU A 934 37.51 0.43 33.01
CA LEU A 934 37.07 1.29 34.12
C LEU A 934 38.21 2.19 34.63
N ALA A 935 39.45 1.71 34.61
CA ALA A 935 40.63 2.52 34.94
C ALA A 935 40.95 3.61 33.89
N ILE A 936 40.58 3.39 32.62
CA ILE A 936 40.67 4.41 31.55
C ILE A 936 39.55 5.44 31.67
N LEU A 937 38.31 5.00 31.91
CA LEU A 937 37.13 5.88 31.89
C LEU A 937 36.99 6.76 33.14
N ARG A 938 37.33 6.25 34.34
CA ARG A 938 37.14 7.00 35.60
C ARG A 938 37.89 8.35 35.63
N PRO A 939 39.21 8.43 35.31
CA PRO A 939 39.96 9.69 35.36
C PRO A 939 39.50 10.77 34.37
N LEU A 940 38.74 10.40 33.33
CA LEU A 940 38.20 11.33 32.34
C LEU A 940 36.89 11.98 32.82
N LEU A 941 36.16 11.31 33.72
CA LEU A 941 34.77 11.62 34.06
C LEU A 941 34.54 12.03 35.53
N VAL A 942 35.40 11.57 36.44
CA VAL A 942 35.39 11.97 37.86
C VAL A 942 36.38 13.12 38.06
N ARG A 943 35.99 14.13 38.84
CA ARG A 943 36.91 15.15 39.38
C ARG A 943 37.25 14.82 40.83
N ASP A 944 38.48 15.10 41.22
CA ASP A 944 38.89 15.27 42.62
C ASP A 944 38.22 16.52 43.26
#